data_AF-A0A368DKR9-F1
#
_entry.id   AF-A0A368DKR9-F1
#
_cell.length_a   1.000
_cell.length_b   1.000
_cell.length_c   1.000
_cell.angle_alpha   90.00
_cell.angle_beta   90.00
_cell.angle_gamma   90.00
#
_symmetry.space_group_name_H-M   'P 1'
#
loop_
_entity.id
_entity.type
_entity.pdbx_description
1 polymer ?
#
loop_
_entity_poly.entity_id
_entity_poly.type
_entity_poly.pdbx_seq_one_letter_code
_entity_poly.pdbx_strand_id
1 'polypeptide(L)'
;MKPLFTIVFIFLYSFVLSQETMLPSPDDFEGDVNVSASDETGTWENNGTEMDPTFYNGIRYQPDDAENTIITISEDPTNSSNKVLKYDDKGTNFYANVKYQTEKKMDLSNYNKFVIRAFVESGFEGTKSGEINYPSLSFRLQNRELSSPWDTDKRIHKELLKTDEWVTVEFDFSKEFGDEVINDTQYDQIVIQFNMEGANEAVIGYLDDLTISQGSAYVPDQTMSPVGDDFESNVNVDANNDSTYNNGIRYQPGSPGNEAVELTVVSDPTDDSNKVLKYNDTGNYWTQMRLQYENKLDLKTLNKFTVRAYVPSALMDGNSSGSTDYPSLSFRLQNIDLSAPYNSDKRIHKELVADQWNTVEFDFKREFGEELINSTDYDQIVIQFNMEGNSEKVVGYLDDISVSEGSTPLPNAPTDQSPQPTYSNTEVLPIWTGAYQDGYVFDNFTQGTASTNGNTFNASWSGSNLEKHTGINEELMKFTNLSYVGNEFASPFIDISTYDFVHMDIWAKEDGFIQFFLLDEIKPESKKIIEVKGQQWNTIKLKICDFDTVEKELIKTAVQKFKWNSDAGGTPSIFYVANLLFYKDSSVACTPPSDVEPDSKSLDPNIDSSTVKSIFGDTYTSFDWSGPFNSASWNDGVLVAPFELKNGNSVIKLKNLNYGGIYLEATSTDSGKVQDFTGMTHMVMDVWSLNGEEFDFFFFDGGSEQKSTLTPSKSSNWERIIVPLSDFHLLPEERELNLTSVSGFKFDPAGSNIEMMYIDNWFFSNSNSLSINDLKSFSFTIYPNPVTSVISINSDLRLNQVDIYSMIGAKIDTRKVKENKVDVSDLNSGMYFITYDKAFSKFIKK
;
A
#
# COMPACT_ATOMS: atom_id res chain seq x y z
N MET A 1 -70.75 9.46 -26.72
CA MET A 1 -70.43 8.64 -27.89
C MET A 1 -68.94 8.33 -27.84
N LYS A 2 -68.58 7.09 -27.53
CA LYS A 2 -67.21 6.57 -27.66
C LYS A 2 -67.13 5.82 -28.99
N PRO A 3 -66.11 6.00 -29.83
CA PRO A 3 -65.94 5.14 -30.99
C PRO A 3 -65.31 3.82 -30.57
N LEU A 4 -65.94 2.72 -30.98
CA LEU A 4 -65.34 1.39 -31.00
C LEU A 4 -64.19 1.40 -32.02
N PHE A 5 -62.99 1.03 -31.59
CA PHE A 5 -61.98 0.46 -32.48
C PHE A 5 -61.84 -1.02 -32.14
N THR A 6 -62.32 -1.85 -33.06
CA THR A 6 -62.17 -3.31 -33.04
C THR A 6 -60.70 -3.63 -33.35
N ILE A 7 -59.98 -4.17 -32.36
CA ILE A 7 -58.66 -4.75 -32.54
C ILE A 7 -58.83 -6.10 -33.25
N VAL A 8 -58.24 -6.21 -34.44
CA VAL A 8 -58.12 -7.48 -35.17
C VAL A 8 -56.99 -8.27 -34.52
N PHE A 9 -57.31 -9.37 -33.85
CA PHE A 9 -56.33 -10.39 -33.48
C PHE A 9 -55.92 -11.15 -34.74
N ILE A 10 -54.72 -10.85 -35.26
CA ILE A 10 -54.04 -11.74 -36.19
C ILE A 10 -53.35 -12.80 -35.33
N PHE A 11 -53.95 -13.99 -35.25
CA PHE A 11 -53.21 -15.17 -34.83
C PHE A 11 -52.22 -15.52 -35.94
N LEU A 12 -50.98 -15.01 -35.84
CA LEU A 12 -49.85 -15.68 -36.47
C LEU A 12 -49.63 -16.98 -35.69
N TYR A 13 -50.19 -18.08 -36.18
CA TYR A 13 -49.65 -19.39 -35.87
C TYR A 13 -48.27 -19.45 -36.52
N SER A 14 -47.25 -19.06 -35.77
CA SER A 14 -45.89 -19.51 -36.03
C SER A 14 -45.89 -21.02 -35.79
N PHE A 15 -45.99 -21.80 -36.86
CA PHE A 15 -45.54 -23.19 -36.82
C PHE A 15 -44.03 -23.12 -36.54
N VAL A 16 -43.65 -23.16 -35.27
CA VAL A 16 -42.32 -23.63 -34.90
C VAL A 16 -42.34 -25.11 -35.26
N LEU A 17 -41.69 -25.47 -36.38
CA LEU A 17 -41.25 -26.86 -36.51
C LEU A 17 -40.40 -27.12 -35.27
N SER A 18 -40.86 -27.98 -34.36
CA SER A 18 -39.96 -28.46 -33.31
C SER A 18 -38.79 -29.12 -34.03
N GLN A 19 -37.60 -28.57 -33.86
CA GLN A 19 -36.37 -29.23 -34.31
C GLN A 19 -36.39 -30.62 -33.66
N GLU A 20 -36.29 -31.67 -34.45
CA GLU A 20 -36.23 -33.02 -33.88
C GLU A 20 -34.94 -33.12 -33.06
N THR A 21 -35.08 -33.41 -31.77
CA THR A 21 -33.97 -33.64 -30.84
C THR A 21 -33.77 -35.14 -30.59
N MET A 22 -32.66 -35.51 -29.98
CA MET A 22 -32.41 -36.86 -29.46
C MET A 22 -31.75 -36.79 -28.09
N LEU A 23 -31.93 -37.85 -27.29
CA LEU A 23 -31.12 -38.02 -26.10
C LEU A 23 -29.69 -38.35 -26.52
N PRO A 24 -28.66 -37.77 -25.88
CA PRO A 24 -27.30 -38.27 -26.05
C PRO A 24 -27.23 -39.73 -25.56
N SER A 25 -26.39 -40.55 -26.19
CA SER A 25 -26.32 -41.99 -25.96
C SER A 25 -25.00 -42.41 -25.30
N PRO A 26 -25.04 -43.33 -24.32
CA PRO A 26 -23.84 -43.88 -23.69
C PRO A 26 -23.07 -44.79 -24.66
N ASP A 27 -21.80 -45.03 -24.36
CA ASP A 27 -20.93 -45.94 -25.13
C ASP A 27 -19.90 -46.60 -24.21
N ASP A 28 -19.82 -47.93 -24.24
CA ASP A 28 -18.83 -48.73 -23.52
C ASP A 28 -17.62 -49.11 -24.40
N PHE A 29 -17.64 -48.72 -25.68
CA PHE A 29 -16.57 -48.94 -26.64
C PHE A 29 -16.21 -50.43 -26.96
N GLU A 30 -17.01 -51.39 -26.47
CA GLU A 30 -16.82 -52.84 -26.66
C GLU A 30 -17.47 -53.40 -27.94
N GLY A 31 -18.39 -52.64 -28.54
CA GLY A 31 -19.21 -53.06 -29.68
C GLY A 31 -18.79 -52.46 -31.03
N ASP A 32 -19.75 -52.38 -31.96
CA ASP A 32 -19.58 -51.64 -33.21
C ASP A 32 -19.55 -50.13 -32.91
N VAL A 33 -18.37 -49.56 -32.65
CA VAL A 33 -18.20 -48.12 -32.43
C VAL A 33 -17.94 -47.40 -33.76
N ASN A 34 -18.64 -46.29 -33.97
CA ASN A 34 -18.48 -45.50 -35.20
C ASN A 34 -17.43 -44.39 -35.03
N VAL A 35 -16.23 -44.65 -35.55
CA VAL A 35 -15.06 -43.76 -35.44
C VAL A 35 -14.59 -43.36 -36.85
N SER A 36 -14.64 -42.06 -37.19
CA SER A 36 -14.22 -41.54 -38.49
C SER A 36 -12.74 -41.14 -38.54
N ALA A 37 -11.87 -42.15 -38.49
CA ALA A 37 -10.49 -42.15 -39.00
C ALA A 37 -9.97 -43.61 -39.02
N SER A 38 -9.71 -44.16 -40.22
CA SER A 38 -9.21 -45.53 -40.45
C SER A 38 -7.67 -45.55 -40.44
N ASP A 39 -6.91 -46.54 -39.96
CA ASP A 39 -7.16 -47.76 -39.21
C ASP A 39 -5.82 -48.21 -38.55
N GLU A 40 -5.66 -49.40 -37.94
CA GLU A 40 -4.69 -50.31 -38.58
C GLU A 40 -5.36 -51.45 -39.38
N THR A 41 -6.69 -51.68 -39.25
CA THR A 41 -7.63 -52.08 -40.36
C THR A 41 -9.17 -51.97 -40.14
N GLY A 42 -9.68 -51.24 -39.12
CA GLY A 42 -11.11 -50.88 -38.97
C GLY A 42 -11.62 -49.81 -39.97
N THR A 43 -11.96 -50.21 -41.20
CA THR A 43 -12.49 -49.33 -42.27
C THR A 43 -13.83 -48.64 -41.92
N TRP A 44 -14.11 -47.37 -42.31
CA TRP A 44 -13.99 -46.80 -43.68
C TRP A 44 -13.64 -45.29 -43.79
N GLU A 45 -12.99 -44.93 -44.91
CA GLU A 45 -12.62 -43.57 -45.40
C GLU A 45 -13.85 -42.70 -45.81
N ASN A 46 -13.89 -41.37 -45.67
CA ASN A 46 -13.22 -40.38 -46.55
C ASN A 46 -13.26 -38.95 -45.96
N ASN A 47 -12.15 -38.23 -46.14
CA ASN A 47 -11.88 -36.83 -45.84
C ASN A 47 -12.35 -35.87 -46.95
N GLY A 48 -13.52 -35.23 -46.85
CA GLY A 48 -13.78 -34.07 -47.70
C GLY A 48 -15.18 -33.46 -47.67
N THR A 49 -15.41 -32.56 -46.70
CA THR A 49 -16.41 -31.47 -46.70
C THR A 49 -17.91 -31.84 -46.58
N GLU A 50 -18.32 -32.34 -45.41
CA GLU A 50 -19.74 -32.45 -44.92
C GLU A 50 -20.55 -33.69 -45.39
N MET A 51 -21.72 -34.06 -44.84
CA MET A 51 -22.41 -33.72 -43.58
C MET A 51 -23.05 -34.98 -42.94
N ASP A 52 -22.81 -36.19 -43.46
CA ASP A 52 -23.00 -37.48 -42.80
C ASP A 52 -22.44 -38.61 -43.69
N PRO A 53 -21.95 -39.73 -43.14
CA PRO A 53 -22.08 -40.96 -43.89
C PRO A 53 -22.75 -42.14 -43.16
N THR A 54 -23.13 -42.01 -41.88
CA THR A 54 -24.12 -42.79 -41.08
C THR A 54 -23.73 -42.69 -39.61
N PHE A 55 -24.70 -42.48 -38.71
CA PHE A 55 -24.54 -42.61 -37.26
C PHE A 55 -24.81 -44.06 -36.82
N TYR A 56 -24.06 -44.59 -35.85
CA TYR A 56 -24.37 -45.88 -35.23
C TYR A 56 -25.03 -45.62 -33.88
N ASN A 57 -26.24 -46.14 -33.68
CA ASN A 57 -27.11 -45.78 -32.54
C ASN A 57 -27.27 -44.26 -32.33
N GLY A 58 -27.20 -43.47 -33.42
CA GLY A 58 -27.38 -42.02 -33.39
C GLY A 58 -26.15 -41.21 -32.94
N ILE A 59 -24.99 -41.84 -32.72
CA ILE A 59 -23.73 -41.19 -32.34
C ILE A 59 -22.57 -41.53 -33.30
N ARG A 60 -21.54 -40.67 -33.33
CA ARG A 60 -20.25 -40.91 -34.00
C ARG A 60 -19.11 -40.17 -33.29
N TYR A 61 -17.91 -40.74 -33.31
CA TYR A 61 -16.67 -40.11 -32.84
C TYR A 61 -15.79 -39.71 -34.01
N GLN A 62 -15.23 -38.51 -33.97
CA GLN A 62 -14.39 -37.98 -35.05
C GLN A 62 -13.20 -37.20 -34.48
N PRO A 63 -11.97 -37.37 -34.96
CA PRO A 63 -10.89 -36.44 -34.61
C PRO A 63 -11.11 -35.10 -35.30
N ASP A 64 -10.84 -34.01 -34.61
CA ASP A 64 -10.93 -32.64 -35.16
C ASP A 64 -9.97 -32.42 -36.33
N ASP A 65 -8.76 -32.97 -36.19
CA ASP A 65 -7.74 -33.02 -37.23
C ASP A 65 -7.18 -34.44 -37.34
N ALA A 66 -7.59 -35.16 -38.39
CA ALA A 66 -7.17 -36.53 -38.64
C ALA A 66 -5.68 -36.70 -38.99
N GLU A 67 -4.94 -35.60 -39.24
CA GLU A 67 -3.49 -35.66 -39.45
C GLU A 67 -2.69 -35.67 -38.13
N ASN A 68 -3.27 -35.17 -37.03
CA ASN A 68 -2.56 -34.93 -35.77
C ASN A 68 -3.17 -35.63 -34.55
N THR A 69 -4.47 -35.93 -34.57
CA THR A 69 -5.15 -36.74 -33.56
C THR A 69 -5.68 -38.01 -34.20
N ILE A 70 -5.16 -39.15 -33.76
CA ILE A 70 -5.63 -40.47 -34.20
C ILE A 70 -6.53 -41.03 -33.11
N ILE A 71 -7.76 -41.37 -33.48
CA ILE A 71 -8.65 -42.14 -32.60
C ILE A 71 -8.92 -43.53 -33.16
N THR A 72 -8.80 -44.54 -32.30
CA THR A 72 -8.99 -45.95 -32.68
C THR A 72 -9.61 -46.74 -31.54
N ILE A 73 -10.24 -47.87 -31.86
CA ILE A 73 -10.62 -48.86 -30.84
C ILE A 73 -9.42 -49.78 -30.60
N SER A 74 -8.94 -49.81 -29.36
CA SER A 74 -7.75 -50.56 -28.92
C SER A 74 -8.11 -51.49 -27.76
N GLU A 75 -7.23 -52.44 -27.43
CA GLU A 75 -7.30 -53.14 -26.14
C GLU A 75 -7.05 -52.17 -24.99
N ASP A 76 -7.79 -52.33 -23.89
CA ASP A 76 -7.55 -51.61 -22.63
C ASP A 76 -6.11 -51.91 -22.15
N PRO A 77 -5.31 -50.88 -21.81
CA PRO A 77 -3.92 -51.03 -21.40
C PRO A 77 -3.73 -51.90 -20.13
N THR A 78 -4.78 -52.07 -19.33
CA THR A 78 -4.79 -52.83 -18.08
C THR A 78 -5.57 -54.15 -18.17
N ASN A 79 -6.38 -54.34 -19.22
CA ASN A 79 -7.23 -55.53 -19.39
C ASN A 79 -7.48 -55.86 -20.87
N SER A 80 -6.66 -56.72 -21.46
CA SER A 80 -6.74 -57.05 -22.91
C SER A 80 -8.05 -57.71 -23.39
N SER A 81 -8.97 -58.09 -22.49
CA SER A 81 -10.31 -58.56 -22.87
C SER A 81 -11.34 -57.43 -23.05
N ASN A 82 -10.97 -56.20 -22.71
CA ASN A 82 -11.77 -54.97 -22.80
C ASN A 82 -11.24 -54.13 -23.99
N LYS A 83 -12.12 -53.50 -24.75
CA LYS A 83 -11.84 -52.56 -25.84
C LYS A 83 -12.23 -51.15 -25.42
N VAL A 84 -11.39 -50.19 -25.76
CA VAL A 84 -11.51 -48.78 -25.34
C VAL A 84 -11.21 -47.85 -26.51
N LEU A 85 -11.70 -46.61 -26.42
CA LEU A 85 -11.34 -45.57 -27.39
C LEU A 85 -9.96 -45.01 -27.04
N LYS A 86 -8.97 -45.32 -27.87
CA LYS A 86 -7.64 -44.73 -27.81
C LYS A 86 -7.65 -43.36 -28.48
N TYR A 87 -7.10 -42.38 -27.77
CA TYR A 87 -6.79 -41.02 -28.21
C TYR A 87 -5.26 -40.90 -28.31
N ASP A 88 -4.74 -40.57 -29.49
CA ASP A 88 -3.30 -40.43 -29.73
C ASP A 88 -3.01 -39.08 -30.40
N ASP A 89 -2.60 -38.12 -29.59
CA ASP A 89 -2.14 -36.79 -30.03
C ASP A 89 -0.62 -36.78 -30.19
N LYS A 90 -0.16 -36.38 -31.37
CA LYS A 90 1.27 -36.34 -31.74
C LYS A 90 2.01 -35.09 -31.26
N GLY A 91 1.34 -34.10 -30.66
CA GLY A 91 1.99 -32.94 -30.05
C GLY A 91 2.59 -31.95 -31.06
N THR A 92 1.88 -31.67 -32.15
CA THR A 92 2.34 -30.79 -33.23
C THR A 92 1.43 -29.59 -33.50
N ASN A 93 0.26 -29.50 -32.87
CA ASN A 93 -0.76 -28.48 -33.17
C ASN A 93 -1.63 -28.10 -31.97
N PHE A 94 -2.30 -26.94 -32.12
CA PHE A 94 -3.12 -26.27 -31.10
C PHE A 94 -4.47 -26.96 -30.79
N TYR A 95 -4.91 -27.90 -31.65
CA TYR A 95 -6.28 -28.44 -31.67
C TYR A 95 -6.31 -29.96 -31.84
N ALA A 96 -5.90 -30.69 -30.80
CA ALA A 96 -6.04 -32.13 -30.75
C ALA A 96 -7.34 -32.50 -30.01
N ASN A 97 -8.43 -32.75 -30.74
CA ASN A 97 -9.74 -33.00 -30.11
C ASN A 97 -10.44 -34.24 -30.66
N VAL A 98 -11.30 -34.83 -29.85
CA VAL A 98 -12.29 -35.85 -30.24
C VAL A 98 -13.68 -35.26 -30.16
N LYS A 99 -14.41 -35.34 -31.25
CA LYS A 99 -15.79 -34.88 -31.36
C LYS A 99 -16.71 -36.08 -31.21
N TYR A 100 -17.41 -36.15 -30.08
CA TYR A 100 -18.63 -36.95 -29.95
C TYR A 100 -19.76 -36.15 -30.59
N GLN A 101 -20.37 -36.67 -31.65
CA GLN A 101 -21.40 -35.98 -32.42
C GLN A 101 -22.68 -36.79 -32.42
N THR A 102 -23.81 -36.10 -32.31
CA THR A 102 -25.14 -36.71 -32.36
C THR A 102 -25.80 -36.49 -33.74
N GLU A 103 -26.69 -37.40 -34.13
CA GLU A 103 -27.42 -37.31 -35.41
C GLU A 103 -28.33 -36.08 -35.42
N LYS A 104 -28.93 -35.77 -34.27
CA LYS A 104 -29.83 -34.64 -34.05
C LYS A 104 -29.32 -33.77 -32.92
N LYS A 105 -29.93 -32.59 -32.73
CA LYS A 105 -29.65 -31.76 -31.55
C LYS A 105 -29.93 -32.54 -30.26
N MET A 106 -29.07 -32.38 -29.26
CA MET A 106 -29.19 -33.03 -27.96
C MET A 106 -30.34 -32.42 -27.15
N ASP A 107 -31.19 -33.27 -26.60
CA ASP A 107 -32.12 -32.91 -25.53
C ASP A 107 -31.41 -33.09 -24.17
N LEU A 108 -30.91 -31.97 -23.63
CA LEU A 108 -30.20 -31.91 -22.35
C LEU A 108 -31.11 -31.58 -21.17
N SER A 109 -32.45 -31.65 -21.35
CA SER A 109 -33.40 -31.32 -20.29
C SER A 109 -33.31 -32.23 -19.06
N ASN A 110 -32.96 -33.51 -19.29
CA ASN A 110 -32.89 -34.54 -18.24
C ASN A 110 -31.63 -35.42 -18.31
N TYR A 111 -30.78 -35.29 -19.33
CA TYR A 111 -29.59 -36.13 -19.54
C TYR A 111 -28.40 -35.27 -19.95
N ASN A 112 -27.82 -34.62 -18.94
CA ASN A 112 -26.86 -33.52 -19.05
C ASN A 112 -25.62 -33.71 -18.15
N LYS A 113 -25.53 -34.87 -17.49
CA LYS A 113 -24.36 -35.31 -16.74
C LYS A 113 -23.70 -36.47 -17.46
N PHE A 114 -22.46 -36.25 -17.89
CA PHE A 114 -21.62 -37.21 -18.57
C PHE A 114 -20.57 -37.74 -17.60
N VAL A 115 -20.47 -39.06 -17.48
CA VAL A 115 -19.47 -39.72 -16.65
C VAL A 115 -18.69 -40.66 -17.54
N ILE A 116 -17.37 -40.52 -17.56
CA ILE A 116 -16.49 -41.32 -18.41
C ILE A 116 -15.26 -41.74 -17.61
N ARG A 117 -14.70 -42.90 -17.92
CA ARG A 117 -13.41 -43.31 -17.42
C ARG A 117 -12.33 -42.86 -18.39
N ALA A 118 -11.25 -42.33 -17.85
CA ALA A 118 -10.11 -41.86 -18.61
C ALA A 118 -8.81 -42.45 -18.05
N PHE A 119 -7.87 -42.75 -18.93
CA PHE A 119 -6.53 -43.25 -18.61
C PHE A 119 -5.52 -42.49 -19.46
N VAL A 120 -4.38 -42.09 -18.90
CA VAL A 120 -3.29 -41.45 -19.65
C VAL A 120 -2.00 -42.22 -19.41
N GLU A 121 -1.29 -42.60 -20.48
CA GLU A 121 -0.01 -43.31 -20.39
C GLU A 121 1.09 -42.44 -19.75
N SER A 122 2.01 -43.08 -19.03
CA SER A 122 3.24 -42.44 -18.59
C SER A 122 4.09 -41.95 -19.77
N GLY A 123 4.78 -40.83 -19.57
CA GLY A 123 5.53 -40.14 -20.62
C GLY A 123 4.86 -38.86 -21.13
N PHE A 124 3.76 -38.44 -20.51
CA PHE A 124 3.21 -37.09 -20.65
C PHE A 124 4.28 -36.05 -20.26
N GLU A 125 4.75 -35.29 -21.25
CA GLU A 125 5.59 -34.11 -21.05
C GLU A 125 4.62 -32.92 -20.93
N GLY A 126 4.48 -32.34 -19.75
CA GLY A 126 3.65 -31.13 -19.54
C GLY A 126 4.04 -29.95 -20.44
N THR A 127 3.24 -28.89 -20.42
CA THR A 127 3.39 -27.78 -21.37
C THR A 127 4.73 -27.07 -21.22
N LYS A 128 5.45 -26.84 -22.32
CA LYS A 128 6.73 -26.09 -22.31
C LYS A 128 6.56 -24.61 -21.92
N SER A 129 5.33 -24.09 -21.90
CA SER A 129 4.99 -22.76 -21.38
C SER A 129 4.86 -22.70 -19.85
N GLY A 130 4.82 -23.85 -19.16
CA GLY A 130 4.69 -23.93 -17.70
C GLY A 130 3.27 -23.70 -17.16
N GLU A 131 2.26 -23.66 -18.04
CA GLU A 131 0.87 -23.37 -17.64
C GLU A 131 0.08 -24.63 -17.24
N ILE A 132 0.44 -25.84 -17.70
CA ILE A 132 -0.18 -27.12 -17.27
C ILE A 132 0.86 -28.26 -17.31
N ASN A 133 1.11 -28.92 -16.18
CA ASN A 133 2.04 -30.07 -16.08
C ASN A 133 1.37 -31.41 -15.75
N TYR A 134 0.06 -31.54 -15.97
CA TYR A 134 -0.73 -32.68 -15.51
C TYR A 134 -1.73 -33.19 -16.56
N PRO A 135 -2.04 -34.50 -16.56
CA PRO A 135 -3.08 -35.07 -17.41
C PRO A 135 -4.45 -34.56 -16.96
N SER A 136 -5.21 -34.03 -17.91
CA SER A 136 -6.57 -33.52 -17.67
C SER A 136 -7.49 -33.89 -18.84
N LEU A 137 -8.79 -33.69 -18.64
CA LEU A 137 -9.83 -33.98 -19.61
C LEU A 137 -10.87 -32.86 -19.62
N SER A 138 -11.16 -32.32 -20.80
CA SER A 138 -12.16 -31.29 -21.03
C SER A 138 -13.32 -31.80 -21.86
N PHE A 139 -14.55 -31.42 -21.48
CA PHE A 139 -15.78 -31.65 -22.24
C PHE A 139 -16.39 -30.29 -22.60
N ARG A 140 -16.70 -30.08 -23.89
CA ARG A 140 -17.30 -28.84 -24.39
C ARG A 140 -18.55 -29.10 -25.22
N LEU A 141 -19.67 -28.47 -24.88
CA LEU A 141 -20.87 -28.47 -25.71
C LEU A 141 -20.73 -27.44 -26.84
N GLN A 142 -21.00 -27.85 -28.07
CA GLN A 142 -20.91 -26.99 -29.26
C GLN A 142 -22.07 -27.21 -30.23
N ASN A 143 -22.39 -26.16 -30.98
CA ASN A 143 -23.28 -26.20 -32.14
C ASN A 143 -22.46 -26.25 -33.43
N ARG A 144 -22.39 -27.43 -34.06
CA ARG A 144 -21.58 -27.66 -35.26
C ARG A 144 -22.11 -26.98 -36.52
N GLU A 145 -23.34 -26.47 -36.51
CA GLU A 145 -23.96 -25.79 -37.65
C GLU A 145 -23.48 -24.33 -37.80
N LEU A 146 -22.79 -23.79 -36.80
CA LEU A 146 -22.19 -22.46 -36.85
C LEU A 146 -20.88 -22.49 -37.64
N SER A 147 -20.56 -21.36 -38.30
CA SER A 147 -19.24 -21.18 -38.94
C SER A 147 -18.08 -21.25 -37.94
N SER A 148 -18.38 -20.95 -36.68
CA SER A 148 -17.47 -20.97 -35.53
C SER A 148 -18.16 -21.74 -34.40
N PRO A 149 -18.10 -23.08 -34.37
CA PRO A 149 -18.81 -23.89 -33.37
C PRO A 149 -18.48 -23.51 -31.92
N TRP A 150 -17.27 -23.01 -31.67
CA TRP A 150 -16.78 -22.56 -30.36
C TRP A 150 -17.47 -21.29 -29.83
N ASP A 151 -18.22 -20.54 -30.65
CA ASP A 151 -19.00 -19.39 -30.18
C ASP A 151 -20.11 -19.79 -29.19
N THR A 152 -20.42 -21.09 -29.11
CA THR A 152 -21.42 -21.68 -28.20
C THR A 152 -20.81 -22.51 -27.08
N ASP A 153 -19.49 -22.45 -26.88
CA ASP A 153 -18.78 -23.30 -25.92
C ASP A 153 -19.36 -23.18 -24.51
N LYS A 154 -19.88 -24.30 -24.01
CA LYS A 154 -20.05 -24.54 -22.56
C LYS A 154 -19.05 -25.62 -22.17
N ARG A 155 -18.12 -25.29 -21.28
CA ARG A 155 -16.91 -26.10 -21.04
C ARG A 155 -16.80 -26.49 -19.58
N ILE A 156 -16.57 -27.78 -19.33
CA ILE A 156 -16.17 -28.31 -18.02
C ILE A 156 -14.80 -28.95 -18.20
N HIS A 157 -13.85 -28.62 -17.33
CA HIS A 157 -12.50 -29.16 -17.33
C HIS A 157 -12.24 -29.88 -16.01
N LYS A 158 -11.61 -31.06 -16.07
CA LYS A 158 -11.34 -31.91 -14.91
C LYS A 158 -9.93 -32.48 -14.96
N GLU A 159 -9.27 -32.47 -13.82
CA GLU A 159 -7.96 -33.10 -13.63
C GLU A 159 -8.10 -34.61 -13.41
N LEU A 160 -7.15 -35.39 -13.95
CA LEU A 160 -7.10 -36.86 -13.78
C LEU A 160 -6.23 -37.31 -12.60
N LEU A 161 -5.38 -36.44 -12.03
CA LEU A 161 -4.52 -36.64 -10.85
C LEU A 161 -3.47 -37.76 -10.95
N LYS A 162 -3.57 -38.68 -11.92
CA LYS A 162 -2.68 -39.84 -12.08
C LYS A 162 -2.48 -40.21 -13.55
N THR A 163 -1.31 -40.77 -13.84
CA THR A 163 -1.01 -41.50 -15.09
C THR A 163 -0.97 -43.00 -14.80
N ASP A 164 -1.11 -43.82 -15.84
CA ASP A 164 -1.13 -45.29 -15.78
C ASP A 164 -2.23 -45.91 -14.88
N GLU A 165 -3.28 -45.14 -14.57
CA GLU A 165 -4.45 -45.61 -13.82
C GLU A 165 -5.75 -45.10 -14.46
N TRP A 166 -6.82 -45.89 -14.38
CA TRP A 166 -8.16 -45.48 -14.79
C TRP A 166 -8.79 -44.56 -13.75
N VAL A 167 -9.32 -43.42 -14.21
CA VAL A 167 -9.95 -42.39 -13.39
C VAL A 167 -11.36 -42.14 -13.89
N THR A 168 -12.36 -42.21 -13.01
CA THR A 168 -13.73 -41.83 -13.36
C THR A 168 -13.92 -40.33 -13.19
N VAL A 169 -14.38 -39.67 -14.26
CA VAL A 169 -14.54 -38.22 -14.33
C VAL A 169 -16.00 -37.88 -14.61
N GLU A 170 -16.48 -36.81 -13.97
CA GLU A 170 -17.87 -36.37 -14.06
C GLU A 170 -17.97 -34.93 -14.61
N PHE A 171 -18.83 -34.75 -15.61
CA PHE A 171 -19.14 -33.48 -16.27
C PHE A 171 -20.66 -33.23 -16.18
N ASP A 172 -21.10 -32.51 -15.14
CA ASP A 172 -22.52 -32.20 -14.88
C ASP A 172 -22.87 -30.78 -15.39
N PHE A 173 -23.34 -30.68 -16.63
CA PHE A 173 -23.63 -29.37 -17.25
C PHE A 173 -24.85 -28.67 -16.64
N SER A 174 -25.79 -29.40 -16.05
CA SER A 174 -26.90 -28.78 -15.32
C SER A 174 -26.44 -28.14 -14.02
N LYS A 175 -25.48 -28.76 -13.33
CA LYS A 175 -24.89 -28.20 -12.11
C LYS A 175 -24.13 -26.91 -12.43
N GLU A 176 -23.31 -26.91 -13.48
CA GLU A 176 -22.43 -25.78 -13.81
C GLU A 176 -23.14 -24.63 -14.53
N PHE A 177 -24.15 -24.91 -15.38
CA PHE A 177 -24.75 -23.88 -16.25
C PHE A 177 -26.27 -23.73 -16.11
N GLY A 178 -26.93 -24.60 -15.34
CA GLY A 178 -28.36 -24.51 -15.06
C GLY A 178 -29.25 -24.37 -16.31
N ASP A 179 -30.19 -23.43 -16.25
CA ASP A 179 -31.20 -23.20 -17.28
C ASP A 179 -30.58 -22.82 -18.65
N GLU A 180 -29.35 -22.29 -18.68
CA GLU A 180 -28.66 -21.92 -19.92
C GLU A 180 -28.29 -23.14 -20.78
N VAL A 181 -28.12 -24.32 -20.18
CA VAL A 181 -27.88 -25.57 -20.91
C VAL A 181 -29.13 -26.44 -20.93
N ILE A 182 -29.88 -26.52 -19.83
CA ILE A 182 -31.04 -27.40 -19.70
C ILE A 182 -32.14 -27.04 -20.73
N ASN A 183 -32.31 -25.76 -21.04
CA ASN A 183 -33.33 -25.29 -21.97
C ASN A 183 -32.82 -25.01 -23.38
N ASP A 184 -31.52 -25.22 -23.62
CA ASP A 184 -30.86 -24.88 -24.87
C ASP A 184 -30.64 -26.11 -25.75
N THR A 185 -31.39 -26.16 -26.84
CA THR A 185 -31.42 -27.30 -27.77
C THR A 185 -30.47 -27.09 -28.96
N GLN A 186 -29.50 -26.18 -28.89
CA GLN A 186 -28.63 -25.89 -30.04
C GLN A 186 -27.45 -26.86 -30.21
N TYR A 187 -27.10 -27.61 -29.17
CA TYR A 187 -25.91 -28.45 -29.14
C TYR A 187 -26.11 -29.78 -29.86
N ASP A 188 -25.14 -30.20 -30.65
CA ASP A 188 -25.10 -31.50 -31.34
C ASP A 188 -23.70 -32.13 -31.36
N GLN A 189 -22.78 -31.54 -30.58
CA GLN A 189 -21.40 -31.96 -30.48
C GLN A 189 -20.91 -31.78 -29.05
N ILE A 190 -20.18 -32.77 -28.56
CA ILE A 190 -19.29 -32.68 -27.42
C ILE A 190 -17.86 -32.78 -27.94
N VAL A 191 -17.04 -31.78 -27.64
CA VAL A 191 -15.60 -31.81 -27.89
C VAL A 191 -14.92 -32.29 -26.62
N ILE A 192 -14.28 -33.44 -26.73
CA ILE A 192 -13.48 -34.10 -25.71
C ILE A 192 -12.02 -33.85 -26.03
N GLN A 193 -11.29 -33.31 -25.08
CA GLN A 193 -9.87 -33.00 -25.24
C GLN A 193 -9.11 -33.50 -24.02
N PHE A 194 -8.09 -34.32 -24.24
CA PHE A 194 -7.06 -34.51 -23.23
C PHE A 194 -6.20 -33.26 -23.19
N ASN A 195 -5.89 -32.78 -21.99
CA ASN A 195 -5.27 -31.48 -21.73
C ASN A 195 -6.21 -30.30 -22.05
N MET A 196 -5.65 -29.08 -22.10
CA MET A 196 -6.38 -27.86 -22.45
C MET A 196 -6.01 -27.33 -23.83
N GLU A 197 -6.77 -26.34 -24.31
CA GLU A 197 -6.48 -25.64 -25.55
C GLU A 197 -5.11 -24.94 -25.49
N GLY A 198 -4.27 -25.12 -26.52
CA GLY A 198 -2.93 -24.54 -26.56
C GLY A 198 -1.80 -25.38 -25.94
N ALA A 199 -2.12 -26.53 -25.33
CA ALA A 199 -1.12 -27.57 -25.07
C ALA A 199 -0.69 -28.18 -26.41
N ASN A 200 0.61 -28.13 -26.72
CA ASN A 200 1.18 -28.64 -27.98
C ASN A 200 1.96 -29.94 -27.75
N GLU A 201 1.76 -30.62 -26.63
CA GLU A 201 2.52 -31.78 -26.22
C GLU A 201 1.77 -33.07 -26.54
N ALA A 202 2.51 -34.11 -26.90
CA ALA A 202 1.93 -35.38 -27.26
C ALA A 202 1.27 -36.05 -26.04
N VAL A 203 0.10 -36.64 -26.24
CA VAL A 203 -0.59 -37.42 -25.20
C VAL A 203 -1.25 -38.65 -25.79
N ILE A 204 -1.05 -39.79 -25.12
CA ILE A 204 -1.78 -41.03 -25.40
C ILE A 204 -2.75 -41.24 -24.24
N GLY A 205 -4.04 -41.06 -24.54
CA GLY A 205 -5.14 -41.25 -23.61
C GLY A 205 -6.06 -42.38 -24.06
N TYR A 206 -6.83 -42.93 -23.12
CA TYR A 206 -7.88 -43.90 -23.40
C TYR A 206 -9.16 -43.48 -22.68
N LEU A 207 -10.30 -43.66 -23.33
CA LEU A 207 -11.63 -43.38 -22.81
C LEU A 207 -12.46 -44.66 -22.80
N ASP A 208 -13.21 -44.84 -21.72
CA ASP A 208 -14.05 -46.03 -21.49
C ASP A 208 -15.32 -45.68 -20.69
N ASP A 209 -16.34 -46.53 -20.75
CA ASP A 209 -17.56 -46.46 -19.95
C ASP A 209 -18.25 -45.06 -19.96
N LEU A 210 -18.46 -44.47 -21.14
CA LEU A 210 -19.22 -43.22 -21.23
C LEU A 210 -20.68 -43.49 -20.86
N THR A 211 -21.08 -42.99 -19.71
CA THR A 211 -22.46 -43.06 -19.22
C THR A 211 -23.07 -41.67 -19.13
N ILE A 212 -24.37 -41.61 -19.33
CA ILE A 212 -25.13 -40.37 -19.30
C ILE A 212 -26.28 -40.56 -18.32
N SER A 213 -26.42 -39.60 -17.42
CA SER A 213 -27.41 -39.63 -16.36
C SER A 213 -28.10 -38.28 -16.21
N GLN A 214 -29.17 -38.29 -15.42
CA GLN A 214 -29.78 -37.05 -14.98
C GLN A 214 -28.81 -36.29 -14.08
N GLY A 215 -28.46 -35.08 -14.52
CA GLY A 215 -27.62 -34.18 -13.74
C GLY A 215 -28.38 -33.60 -12.57
N SER A 216 -27.62 -32.95 -11.71
CA SER A 216 -28.09 -32.42 -10.44
C SER A 216 -28.96 -31.18 -10.68
N ALA A 217 -29.94 -30.93 -9.80
CA ALA A 217 -30.71 -29.69 -9.87
C ALA A 217 -29.76 -28.49 -9.72
N TYR A 218 -29.86 -27.52 -10.64
CA TYR A 218 -29.21 -26.22 -10.48
C TYR A 218 -29.76 -25.56 -9.22
N VAL A 219 -28.90 -25.31 -8.23
CA VAL A 219 -29.28 -24.63 -7.00
C VAL A 219 -28.70 -23.22 -7.08
N PRO A 220 -29.50 -22.21 -7.47
CA PRO A 220 -29.07 -20.83 -7.27
C PRO A 220 -28.83 -20.64 -5.76
N ASP A 221 -27.75 -19.92 -5.42
CA ASP A 221 -27.34 -19.63 -4.04
C ASP A 221 -26.71 -20.82 -3.27
N GLN A 222 -26.06 -21.77 -3.96
CA GLN A 222 -25.14 -22.66 -3.25
C GLN A 222 -24.01 -21.82 -2.66
N THR A 223 -23.84 -21.88 -1.34
CA THR A 223 -22.64 -21.39 -0.67
C THR A 223 -21.61 -22.51 -0.64
N MET A 224 -20.34 -22.16 -0.64
CA MET A 224 -19.24 -23.11 -0.46
C MET A 224 -18.46 -22.82 0.81
N SER A 225 -17.92 -23.85 1.43
CA SER A 225 -16.94 -23.63 2.49
C SER A 225 -15.67 -23.04 1.88
N PRO A 226 -15.00 -22.09 2.57
CA PRO A 226 -13.65 -21.69 2.19
C PRO A 226 -12.74 -22.91 2.04
N VAL A 227 -11.83 -22.83 1.08
CA VAL A 227 -10.80 -23.84 0.82
C VAL A 227 -9.46 -23.13 0.69
N GLY A 228 -8.41 -23.85 1.00
CA GLY A 228 -7.03 -23.40 0.89
C GLY A 228 -6.32 -23.97 -0.33
N ASP A 229 -5.03 -23.71 -0.44
CA ASP A 229 -4.15 -24.23 -1.48
C ASP A 229 -2.73 -24.36 -0.92
N ASP A 230 -2.08 -25.50 -1.19
CA ASP A 230 -0.68 -25.75 -0.86
C ASP A 230 0.25 -25.48 -2.05
N PHE A 231 -0.31 -25.16 -3.23
CA PHE A 231 0.41 -24.86 -4.46
C PHE A 231 1.31 -26.00 -5.00
N GLU A 232 1.22 -27.20 -4.41
CA GLU A 232 1.91 -28.42 -4.88
C GLU A 232 1.17 -29.09 -6.05
N SER A 233 -0.12 -28.80 -6.15
CA SER A 233 -0.98 -29.20 -7.25
C SER A 233 -1.19 -28.05 -8.25
N ASN A 234 -2.15 -28.20 -9.15
CA ASN A 234 -2.32 -27.24 -10.23
C ASN A 234 -3.11 -26.02 -9.78
N VAL A 235 -2.41 -24.90 -9.73
CA VAL A 235 -2.94 -23.62 -9.32
C VAL A 235 -3.53 -22.93 -10.55
N ASN A 236 -4.83 -22.63 -10.52
CA ASN A 236 -5.42 -21.84 -11.59
C ASN A 236 -5.07 -20.36 -11.39
N VAL A 237 -4.12 -19.86 -12.17
CA VAL A 237 -3.78 -18.43 -12.25
C VAL A 237 -4.45 -17.83 -13.48
N ASP A 238 -5.55 -17.10 -13.28
CA ASP A 238 -6.37 -16.49 -14.33
C ASP A 238 -5.71 -15.22 -14.89
N ALA A 239 -4.62 -15.38 -15.65
CA ALA A 239 -3.99 -14.27 -16.37
C ALA A 239 -4.72 -13.88 -17.67
N ASN A 240 -5.64 -14.73 -18.16
CA ASN A 240 -6.21 -14.64 -19.52
C ASN A 240 -7.74 -14.47 -19.55
N ASN A 241 -8.38 -14.10 -18.43
CA ASN A 241 -9.84 -14.00 -18.30
C ASN A 241 -10.56 -15.37 -18.42
N ASP A 242 -9.91 -16.45 -18.00
CA ASP A 242 -10.49 -17.78 -17.87
C ASP A 242 -11.45 -17.84 -16.66
N SER A 243 -12.73 -18.09 -16.93
CA SER A 243 -13.78 -18.22 -15.91
C SER A 243 -13.73 -19.52 -15.10
N THR A 244 -12.79 -20.43 -15.38
CA THR A 244 -12.73 -21.72 -14.69
C THR A 244 -12.23 -21.60 -13.25
N TYR A 245 -12.69 -22.51 -12.39
CA TYR A 245 -12.23 -22.66 -11.00
C TYR A 245 -11.60 -24.05 -10.86
N ASN A 246 -10.44 -24.15 -10.20
CA ASN A 246 -9.88 -25.44 -9.79
C ASN A 246 -10.19 -25.66 -8.31
N ASN A 247 -10.79 -26.80 -7.98
CA ASN A 247 -11.27 -27.10 -6.63
C ASN A 247 -12.13 -25.97 -6.00
N GLY A 248 -12.90 -25.27 -6.84
CA GLY A 248 -13.76 -24.15 -6.42
C GLY A 248 -13.05 -22.82 -6.17
N ILE A 249 -11.74 -22.72 -6.46
CA ILE A 249 -10.97 -21.46 -6.34
C ILE A 249 -10.18 -21.12 -7.61
N ARG A 250 -9.84 -19.84 -7.74
CA ARG A 250 -8.88 -19.33 -8.73
C ARG A 250 -8.12 -18.13 -8.19
N TYR A 251 -6.91 -17.90 -8.71
CA TYR A 251 -6.09 -16.75 -8.40
C TYR A 251 -6.08 -15.78 -9.58
N GLN A 252 -6.62 -14.59 -9.38
CA GLN A 252 -6.63 -13.54 -10.40
C GLN A 252 -5.60 -12.46 -10.05
N PRO A 253 -4.67 -12.12 -10.96
CA PRO A 253 -3.86 -10.91 -10.81
C PRO A 253 -4.76 -9.67 -10.82
N GLY A 254 -4.32 -8.59 -10.17
CA GLY A 254 -5.03 -7.32 -10.22
C GLY A 254 -5.19 -6.79 -11.64
N SER A 255 -6.21 -5.95 -11.84
CA SER A 255 -6.52 -5.43 -13.17
C SER A 255 -5.31 -4.71 -13.79
N PRO A 256 -5.09 -4.80 -15.12
CA PRO A 256 -4.03 -4.07 -15.79
C PRO A 256 -4.02 -2.58 -15.44
N GLY A 257 -2.82 -2.01 -15.25
CA GLY A 257 -2.64 -0.63 -14.79
C GLY A 257 -2.28 -0.60 -13.30
N ASN A 258 -3.01 0.18 -12.51
CA ASN A 258 -2.57 0.49 -11.15
C ASN A 258 -2.72 -0.65 -10.14
N GLU A 259 -3.44 -1.73 -10.46
CA GLU A 259 -3.57 -2.94 -9.62
C GLU A 259 -2.64 -4.09 -10.06
N ALA A 260 -1.93 -3.92 -11.17
CA ALA A 260 -1.29 -5.04 -11.87
C ALA A 260 -0.18 -5.68 -11.03
N VAL A 261 -0.27 -7.01 -10.88
CA VAL A 261 0.74 -7.88 -10.27
C VAL A 261 0.99 -9.07 -11.18
N GLU A 262 2.22 -9.58 -11.20
CA GLU A 262 2.55 -10.84 -11.85
C GLU A 262 2.47 -11.99 -10.83
N LEU A 263 1.71 -13.03 -11.19
CA LEU A 263 1.53 -14.25 -10.38
C LEU A 263 2.10 -15.44 -11.13
N THR A 264 2.95 -16.23 -10.47
CA THR A 264 3.53 -17.45 -11.05
C THR A 264 3.75 -18.50 -9.96
N VAL A 265 3.54 -19.78 -10.27
CA VAL A 265 3.96 -20.87 -9.37
C VAL A 265 5.42 -21.22 -9.67
N VAL A 266 6.26 -21.21 -8.65
CA VAL A 266 7.70 -21.45 -8.76
C VAL A 266 8.16 -22.41 -7.67
N SER A 267 9.38 -22.95 -7.75
CA SER A 267 9.96 -23.66 -6.61
C SER A 267 10.19 -22.70 -5.44
N ASP A 268 9.96 -23.17 -4.21
CA ASP A 268 10.25 -22.44 -2.98
C ASP A 268 11.73 -21.97 -3.02
N PRO A 269 12.00 -20.67 -2.75
CA PRO A 269 13.36 -20.13 -2.79
C PRO A 269 14.32 -20.74 -1.74
N THR A 270 13.80 -21.49 -0.78
CA THR A 270 14.53 -22.14 0.32
C THR A 270 14.48 -23.68 0.27
N ASP A 271 13.57 -24.28 -0.51
CA ASP A 271 13.41 -25.72 -0.70
C ASP A 271 12.94 -26.04 -2.13
N ASP A 272 13.83 -26.51 -3.01
CA ASP A 272 13.48 -26.72 -4.42
C ASP A 272 12.48 -27.87 -4.68
N SER A 273 12.22 -28.69 -3.67
CA SER A 273 11.22 -29.78 -3.70
C SER A 273 9.79 -29.32 -3.45
N ASN A 274 9.60 -28.09 -2.96
CA ASN A 274 8.31 -27.46 -2.65
C ASN A 274 7.96 -26.42 -3.73
N LYS A 275 6.68 -26.21 -4.01
CA LYS A 275 6.14 -25.22 -4.95
C LYS A 275 5.36 -24.16 -4.18
N VAL A 276 5.49 -22.92 -4.63
CA VAL A 276 4.91 -21.75 -3.95
C VAL A 276 4.38 -20.75 -4.97
N LEU A 277 3.37 -19.97 -4.59
CA LEU A 277 2.89 -18.87 -5.41
C LEU A 277 3.77 -17.64 -5.22
N LYS A 278 4.44 -17.22 -6.28
CA LYS A 278 5.19 -15.97 -6.35
C LYS A 278 4.28 -14.82 -6.76
N TYR A 279 4.28 -13.78 -5.93
CA TYR A 279 3.66 -12.48 -6.13
C TYR A 279 4.76 -11.45 -6.46
N ASN A 280 4.72 -10.85 -7.64
CA ASN A 280 5.72 -9.88 -8.09
C ASN A 280 5.07 -8.52 -8.39
N ASP A 281 5.26 -7.58 -7.47
CA ASP A 281 4.83 -6.19 -7.59
C ASP A 281 5.97 -5.30 -8.11
N THR A 282 5.71 -4.64 -9.24
CA THR A 282 6.67 -3.74 -9.90
C THR A 282 6.52 -2.26 -9.49
N GLY A 283 5.68 -1.96 -8.51
CA GLY A 283 5.52 -0.64 -7.89
C GLY A 283 4.30 0.15 -8.37
N ASN A 284 3.19 -0.53 -8.68
CA ASN A 284 1.93 0.17 -8.97
C ASN A 284 1.23 0.59 -7.66
N TYR A 285 0.36 1.61 -7.73
CA TYR A 285 -0.18 2.27 -6.52
C TYR A 285 -1.19 1.43 -5.71
N TRP A 286 -1.84 0.44 -6.35
CA TRP A 286 -2.85 -0.42 -5.74
C TRP A 286 -2.60 -1.90 -6.06
N THR A 287 -1.34 -2.31 -6.24
CA THR A 287 -1.00 -3.68 -6.64
C THR A 287 -1.60 -4.72 -5.70
N GLN A 288 -2.29 -5.73 -6.25
CA GLN A 288 -3.00 -6.73 -5.46
C GLN A 288 -3.31 -7.99 -6.29
N MET A 289 -3.60 -9.09 -5.60
CA MET A 289 -4.15 -10.30 -6.22
C MET A 289 -5.48 -10.67 -5.55
N ARG A 290 -6.25 -11.53 -6.21
CA ARG A 290 -7.56 -12.00 -5.73
C ARG A 290 -7.57 -13.51 -5.69
N LEU A 291 -7.84 -14.09 -4.53
CA LEU A 291 -8.32 -15.46 -4.40
C LEU A 291 -9.84 -15.42 -4.49
N GLN A 292 -10.39 -15.90 -5.61
CA GLN A 292 -11.82 -15.92 -5.87
C GLN A 292 -12.39 -17.32 -5.70
N TYR A 293 -13.60 -17.38 -5.19
CA TYR A 293 -14.37 -18.59 -4.96
C TYR A 293 -15.48 -18.69 -5.99
N GLU A 294 -15.74 -19.91 -6.44
CA GLU A 294 -16.79 -20.22 -7.42
C GLU A 294 -18.18 -19.81 -6.93
N ASN A 295 -18.39 -19.87 -5.63
CA ASN A 295 -19.65 -19.58 -4.96
C ASN A 295 -19.44 -18.68 -3.75
N LYS A 296 -20.52 -18.06 -3.26
CA LYS A 296 -20.51 -17.31 -1.99
C LYS A 296 -20.01 -18.19 -0.85
N LEU A 297 -19.21 -17.62 0.05
CA LEU A 297 -18.61 -18.33 1.17
C LEU A 297 -19.62 -18.56 2.31
N ASP A 298 -19.70 -19.79 2.81
CA ASP A 298 -20.27 -20.10 4.12
C ASP A 298 -19.18 -19.98 5.19
N LEU A 299 -19.18 -18.85 5.90
CA LEU A 299 -18.20 -18.51 6.94
C LEU A 299 -18.60 -18.99 8.34
N LYS A 300 -19.69 -19.75 8.51
CA LYS A 300 -20.18 -20.18 9.84
C LYS A 300 -19.14 -20.97 10.63
N THR A 301 -18.42 -21.86 9.95
CA THR A 301 -17.51 -22.82 10.59
C THR A 301 -16.05 -22.52 10.25
N LEU A 302 -15.73 -22.35 8.96
CA LEU A 302 -14.38 -22.04 8.50
C LEU A 302 -14.29 -20.54 8.17
N ASN A 303 -13.45 -19.81 8.89
CA ASN A 303 -13.37 -18.34 8.81
C ASN A 303 -12.01 -17.79 9.28
N LYS A 304 -11.06 -18.68 9.58
CA LYS A 304 -9.66 -18.34 9.83
C LYS A 304 -8.79 -18.91 8.72
N PHE A 305 -8.01 -18.04 8.08
CA PHE A 305 -7.01 -18.42 7.08
C PHE A 305 -5.63 -18.40 7.71
N THR A 306 -4.86 -19.46 7.52
CA THR A 306 -3.45 -19.53 7.91
C THR A 306 -2.63 -19.60 6.63
N VAL A 307 -1.60 -18.78 6.52
CA VAL A 307 -0.76 -18.67 5.32
C VAL A 307 0.70 -18.65 5.74
N ARG A 308 1.55 -19.33 4.97
CA ARG A 308 2.98 -19.13 5.00
C ARG A 308 3.37 -18.06 3.99
N ALA A 309 4.17 -17.09 4.43
CA ALA A 309 4.62 -15.99 3.59
C ALA A 309 6.13 -15.75 3.77
N TYR A 310 6.83 -15.56 2.64
CA TYR A 310 8.25 -15.25 2.60
C TYR A 310 8.51 -14.02 1.74
N VAL A 311 9.29 -13.08 2.25
CA VAL A 311 9.71 -11.87 1.52
C VAL A 311 11.22 -11.73 1.63
N PRO A 312 11.98 -11.88 0.52
CA PRO A 312 13.40 -11.60 0.51
C PRO A 312 13.66 -10.11 0.62
N SER A 313 14.45 -9.68 1.61
CA SER A 313 14.78 -8.26 1.81
C SER A 313 15.50 -7.63 0.61
N ALA A 314 16.19 -8.44 -0.20
CA ALA A 314 16.88 -8.00 -1.41
C ALA A 314 15.94 -7.67 -2.59
N LEU A 315 14.67 -8.10 -2.54
CA LEU A 315 13.68 -7.96 -3.62
C LEU A 315 12.49 -7.08 -3.19
N MET A 316 12.70 -6.20 -2.23
CA MET A 316 11.74 -5.18 -1.81
C MET A 316 12.40 -3.80 -1.81
N ASP A 317 11.62 -2.76 -2.09
CA ASP A 317 12.07 -1.38 -1.88
C ASP A 317 12.21 -1.10 -0.37
N GLY A 318 13.22 -0.32 0.01
CA GLY A 318 13.42 0.07 1.41
C GLY A 318 12.68 1.36 1.76
N ASN A 319 11.82 1.31 2.79
CA ASN A 319 11.20 2.42 3.55
C ASN A 319 10.93 3.74 2.79
N SER A 320 10.36 3.68 1.59
CA SER A 320 10.13 4.88 0.78
C SER A 320 8.79 5.58 1.06
N SER A 321 7.87 4.98 1.83
CA SER A 321 6.64 5.65 2.27
C SER A 321 6.36 5.57 3.78
N GLY A 322 7.26 6.12 4.60
CA GLY A 322 6.88 7.00 5.72
C GLY A 322 6.00 6.53 6.89
N SER A 323 5.66 5.25 7.13
CA SER A 323 4.85 4.93 8.33
C SER A 323 4.96 3.55 8.99
N THR A 324 5.47 2.47 8.39
CA THR A 324 5.53 1.16 9.10
C THR A 324 6.74 0.32 8.70
N ASP A 325 7.25 -0.51 9.63
CA ASP A 325 8.36 -1.44 9.42
C ASP A 325 7.90 -2.61 8.51
N TYR A 326 8.01 -2.45 7.19
CA TYR A 326 7.71 -3.47 6.18
C TYR A 326 8.78 -4.59 6.17
N PRO A 327 8.45 -5.85 5.79
CA PRO A 327 7.29 -6.29 4.98
C PRO A 327 6.03 -6.66 5.76
N SER A 328 4.90 -6.67 5.07
CA SER A 328 3.61 -7.06 5.67
C SER A 328 2.63 -7.67 4.65
N LEU A 329 1.61 -8.38 5.15
CA LEU A 329 0.60 -9.08 4.33
C LEU A 329 -0.82 -8.75 4.82
N SER A 330 -1.72 -8.48 3.88
CA SER A 330 -3.11 -8.13 4.15
C SER A 330 -4.07 -9.07 3.44
N PHE A 331 -5.11 -9.52 4.15
CA PHE A 331 -6.24 -10.29 3.60
C PHE A 331 -7.51 -9.46 3.74
N ARG A 332 -8.28 -9.33 2.65
CA ARG A 332 -9.52 -8.54 2.62
C ARG A 332 -10.68 -9.33 2.00
N LEU A 333 -11.70 -9.65 2.78
CA LEU A 333 -12.93 -10.26 2.26
C LEU A 333 -13.75 -9.22 1.50
N GLN A 334 -14.20 -9.57 0.30
CA GLN A 334 -14.99 -8.73 -0.60
C GLN A 334 -16.15 -9.50 -1.24
N ASN A 335 -17.20 -8.76 -1.58
CA ASN A 335 -18.33 -9.17 -2.41
C ASN A 335 -18.15 -8.64 -3.83
N ILE A 336 -17.91 -9.52 -4.80
CA ILE A 336 -17.66 -9.14 -6.20
C ILE A 336 -18.91 -8.60 -6.93
N ASP A 337 -20.12 -8.88 -6.44
CA ASP A 337 -21.37 -8.42 -7.05
C ASP A 337 -21.58 -6.91 -6.94
N LEU A 338 -20.83 -6.26 -6.04
CA LEU A 338 -20.85 -4.82 -5.90
C LEU A 338 -20.06 -4.17 -7.05
N SER A 339 -20.58 -3.07 -7.60
CA SER A 339 -19.85 -2.26 -8.59
C SER A 339 -18.51 -1.72 -8.06
N ALA A 340 -18.37 -1.66 -6.74
CA ALA A 340 -17.16 -1.33 -6.01
C ALA A 340 -16.98 -2.35 -4.86
N PRO A 341 -16.34 -3.51 -5.12
CA PRO A 341 -16.21 -4.59 -4.13
C PRO A 341 -15.58 -4.17 -2.80
N TYR A 342 -14.67 -3.20 -2.85
CA TYR A 342 -13.98 -2.64 -1.69
C TYR A 342 -14.91 -1.98 -0.65
N ASN A 343 -16.15 -1.65 -1.01
CA ASN A 343 -17.14 -1.13 -0.05
C ASN A 343 -17.62 -2.20 0.95
N SER A 344 -17.34 -3.47 0.69
CA SER A 344 -17.66 -4.59 1.59
C SER A 344 -16.48 -5.06 2.45
N ASP A 345 -15.31 -4.41 2.34
CA ASP A 345 -14.04 -4.86 2.92
C ASP A 345 -14.14 -5.20 4.41
N LYS A 346 -13.78 -6.45 4.72
CA LYS A 346 -13.31 -6.83 6.06
C LYS A 346 -11.83 -7.15 5.93
N ARG A 347 -10.97 -6.35 6.56
CA ARG A 347 -9.51 -6.38 6.34
C ARG A 347 -8.75 -6.75 7.60
N ILE A 348 -7.80 -7.68 7.47
CA ILE A 348 -6.84 -8.03 8.52
C ILE A 348 -5.43 -7.86 7.97
N HIS A 349 -4.58 -7.23 8.75
CA HIS A 349 -3.19 -6.94 8.41
C HIS A 349 -2.23 -7.66 9.37
N LYS A 350 -1.13 -8.19 8.84
CA LYS A 350 -0.08 -8.86 9.61
C LYS A 350 1.30 -8.40 9.16
N GLU A 351 2.13 -8.02 10.12
CA GLU A 351 3.55 -7.77 9.90
C GLU A 351 4.28 -9.09 9.62
N LEU A 352 5.32 -9.01 8.79
CA LEU A 352 6.18 -10.12 8.42
C LEU A 352 7.63 -9.76 8.76
N VAL A 353 8.43 -10.77 9.03
CA VAL A 353 9.89 -10.61 9.10
C VAL A 353 10.50 -11.08 7.79
N ALA A 354 11.28 -10.21 7.14
CA ALA A 354 11.97 -10.53 5.90
C ALA A 354 13.01 -11.66 6.09
N ASP A 355 13.37 -12.32 4.98
CA ASP A 355 14.38 -13.39 4.91
C ASP A 355 14.08 -14.62 5.79
N GLN A 356 12.81 -14.84 6.16
CA GLN A 356 12.34 -16.09 6.75
C GLN A 356 10.87 -16.36 6.44
N TRP A 357 10.48 -17.65 6.46
CA TRP A 357 9.07 -18.03 6.33
C TRP A 357 8.31 -17.62 7.59
N ASN A 358 7.24 -16.86 7.41
CA ASN A 358 6.32 -16.45 8.46
C ASN A 358 5.04 -17.28 8.33
N THR A 359 4.52 -17.81 9.44
CA THR A 359 3.16 -18.37 9.48
C THR A 359 2.24 -17.33 10.11
N VAL A 360 1.30 -16.80 9.34
CA VAL A 360 0.38 -15.74 9.77
C VAL A 360 -1.07 -16.20 9.72
N GLU A 361 -1.86 -15.77 10.70
CA GLU A 361 -3.27 -16.13 10.83
C GLU A 361 -4.19 -14.92 10.63
N PHE A 362 -5.14 -15.03 9.71
CA PHE A 362 -6.20 -14.06 9.45
C PHE A 362 -7.53 -14.62 9.98
N ASP A 363 -7.80 -14.38 11.27
CA ASP A 363 -8.98 -14.88 11.98
C ASP A 363 -10.15 -13.88 11.88
N PHE A 364 -10.97 -14.03 10.83
CA PHE A 364 -12.04 -13.09 10.56
C PHE A 364 -13.18 -13.15 11.59
N LYS A 365 -13.47 -14.33 12.16
CA LYS A 365 -14.46 -14.45 13.24
C LYS A 365 -13.98 -13.75 14.50
N ARG A 366 -12.69 -13.86 14.84
CA ARG A 366 -12.11 -13.14 15.97
C ARG A 366 -12.23 -11.62 15.80
N GLU A 367 -11.94 -11.08 14.62
CA GLU A 367 -11.93 -9.62 14.42
C GLU A 367 -13.33 -9.01 14.20
N PHE A 368 -14.19 -9.69 13.44
CA PHE A 368 -15.48 -9.16 12.96
C PHE A 368 -16.72 -9.81 13.59
N GLY A 369 -16.55 -10.90 14.35
CA GLY A 369 -17.60 -11.49 15.17
C GLY A 369 -18.75 -12.16 14.41
N GLU A 370 -19.89 -12.27 15.09
CA GLU A 370 -21.07 -13.01 14.64
C GLU A 370 -21.72 -12.42 13.37
N GLU A 371 -21.61 -11.10 13.16
CA GLU A 371 -22.15 -10.44 11.96
C GLU A 371 -21.53 -11.02 10.68
N LEU A 372 -20.21 -11.24 10.70
CA LEU A 372 -19.49 -11.81 9.57
C LEU A 372 -19.90 -13.26 9.30
N ILE A 373 -19.86 -14.13 10.32
CA ILE A 373 -20.07 -15.56 10.11
C ILE A 373 -21.53 -15.91 9.78
N ASN A 374 -22.46 -14.96 9.95
CA ASN A 374 -23.84 -15.06 9.51
C ASN A 374 -24.11 -14.41 8.14
N SER A 375 -23.10 -13.76 7.52
CA SER A 375 -23.18 -13.21 6.16
C SER A 375 -22.88 -14.28 5.11
N THR A 376 -23.49 -14.13 3.93
CA THR A 376 -23.26 -14.94 2.73
C THR A 376 -22.89 -14.06 1.53
N ASP A 377 -22.32 -12.88 1.79
CA ASP A 377 -22.09 -11.86 0.74
C ASP A 377 -20.73 -12.03 0.04
N TYR A 378 -19.78 -12.71 0.69
CA TYR A 378 -18.37 -12.72 0.28
C TYR A 378 -18.03 -13.89 -0.64
N ASP A 379 -17.22 -13.65 -1.65
CA ASP A 379 -16.73 -14.64 -2.63
C ASP A 379 -15.28 -14.39 -3.06
N GLN A 380 -14.62 -13.38 -2.48
CA GLN A 380 -13.27 -13.01 -2.85
C GLN A 380 -12.46 -12.63 -1.61
N ILE A 381 -11.18 -13.03 -1.62
CA ILE A 381 -10.15 -12.51 -0.73
C ILE A 381 -9.14 -11.73 -1.58
N VAL A 382 -9.01 -10.44 -1.33
CA VAL A 382 -7.92 -9.63 -1.89
C VAL A 382 -6.70 -9.80 -0.99
N ILE A 383 -5.60 -10.23 -1.59
CA ILE A 383 -4.31 -10.43 -0.93
C ILE A 383 -3.32 -9.40 -1.45
N GLN A 384 -2.61 -8.75 -0.52
CA GLN A 384 -1.71 -7.65 -0.85
C GLN A 384 -0.54 -7.57 0.14
N PHE A 385 0.66 -7.41 -0.41
CA PHE A 385 1.84 -7.06 0.37
C PHE A 385 1.93 -5.54 0.57
N ASN A 386 2.45 -5.10 1.71
CA ASN A 386 2.75 -3.69 2.04
C ASN A 386 1.57 -2.70 2.11
N MET A 387 0.34 -3.19 2.32
CA MET A 387 -0.90 -2.38 2.41
C MET A 387 -1.29 -1.66 1.10
N GLU A 388 -2.40 -0.92 1.11
CA GLU A 388 -2.84 -0.08 -0.03
C GLU A 388 -2.17 1.30 0.00
N GLY A 389 -2.05 1.93 -1.17
CA GLY A 389 -1.67 3.34 -1.29
C GLY A 389 -0.16 3.60 -1.21
N ASN A 390 0.64 2.58 -1.51
CA ASN A 390 2.09 2.68 -1.68
C ASN A 390 2.47 2.29 -3.12
N SER A 391 3.70 2.60 -3.53
CA SER A 391 4.24 2.23 -4.85
C SER A 391 5.54 1.43 -4.70
N GLU A 392 5.69 0.77 -3.55
CA GLU A 392 6.90 0.06 -3.17
C GLU A 392 6.92 -1.30 -3.86
N LYS A 393 8.03 -1.63 -4.50
CA LYS A 393 8.20 -2.94 -5.13
C LYS A 393 8.34 -4.00 -4.06
N VAL A 394 7.76 -5.17 -4.31
CA VAL A 394 7.92 -6.33 -3.46
C VAL A 394 7.74 -7.62 -4.25
N VAL A 395 8.69 -8.53 -4.06
CA VAL A 395 8.52 -9.94 -4.44
C VAL A 395 8.21 -10.73 -3.18
N GLY A 396 6.98 -11.25 -3.09
CA GLY A 396 6.52 -12.12 -2.02
C GLY A 396 6.27 -13.53 -2.52
N TYR A 397 6.36 -14.50 -1.62
CA TYR A 397 6.01 -15.91 -1.88
C TYR A 397 4.96 -16.33 -0.85
N LEU A 398 3.90 -16.98 -1.32
CA LEU A 398 2.81 -17.51 -0.51
C LEU A 398 2.80 -19.04 -0.62
N ASP A 399 2.56 -19.69 0.51
CA ASP A 399 2.54 -21.14 0.64
C ASP A 399 1.51 -21.58 1.71
N ASP A 400 1.07 -22.83 1.67
CA ASP A 400 0.23 -23.49 2.67
C ASP A 400 -0.98 -22.64 3.12
N ILE A 401 -1.76 -22.09 2.17
CA ILE A 401 -3.01 -21.43 2.51
C ILE A 401 -3.96 -22.49 3.03
N SER A 402 -4.34 -22.40 4.30
CA SER A 402 -5.23 -23.37 4.95
C SER A 402 -6.34 -22.67 5.72
N VAL A 403 -7.46 -23.36 5.87
CA VAL A 403 -8.68 -22.84 6.48
C VAL A 403 -9.04 -23.63 7.72
N SER A 404 -9.50 -22.93 8.75
CA SER A 404 -9.88 -23.54 10.03
C SER A 404 -10.97 -22.73 10.72
N GLU A 405 -11.49 -23.28 11.83
CA GLU A 405 -12.41 -22.55 12.68
C GLU A 405 -11.69 -21.41 13.40
N GLY A 406 -12.26 -20.21 13.29
CA GLY A 406 -11.78 -19.03 13.98
C GLY A 406 -12.13 -19.02 15.46
N SER A 407 -11.33 -18.25 16.19
CA SER A 407 -11.36 -18.14 17.63
C SER A 407 -12.61 -17.39 18.10
N THR A 408 -12.77 -17.29 19.42
CA THR A 408 -13.82 -16.45 20.00
C THR A 408 -13.65 -14.99 19.53
N PRO A 409 -14.75 -14.33 19.08
CA PRO A 409 -14.74 -12.91 18.75
C PRO A 409 -14.09 -12.07 19.85
N LEU A 410 -13.32 -11.06 19.45
CA LEU A 410 -12.85 -10.04 20.36
C LEU A 410 -14.06 -9.35 21.00
N PRO A 411 -14.11 -9.24 22.34
CA PRO A 411 -15.05 -8.38 23.01
C PRO A 411 -15.10 -7.00 22.34
N ASN A 412 -16.31 -6.48 22.13
CA ASN A 412 -16.52 -5.11 21.63
C ASN A 412 -16.71 -4.10 22.77
N ALA A 413 -16.64 -4.54 24.02
CA ALA A 413 -16.80 -3.74 25.23
C ALA A 413 -16.05 -4.38 26.42
N PRO A 414 -15.62 -3.58 27.41
CA PRO A 414 -15.11 -4.11 28.68
C PRO A 414 -16.17 -4.92 29.40
N THR A 415 -15.73 -5.91 30.19
CA THR A 415 -16.62 -6.73 31.05
C THR A 415 -16.50 -6.38 32.52
N ASP A 416 -15.46 -5.63 32.88
CA ASP A 416 -15.12 -5.15 34.20
C ASP A 416 -15.05 -3.62 34.23
N GLN A 417 -15.24 -3.05 35.42
CA GLN A 417 -15.15 -1.60 35.66
C GLN A 417 -13.74 -1.08 35.45
N SER A 418 -13.64 0.20 35.09
CA SER A 418 -12.35 0.89 35.02
C SER A 418 -11.66 0.90 36.39
N PRO A 419 -10.31 0.96 36.43
CA PRO A 419 -9.58 1.15 37.67
C PRO A 419 -10.07 2.38 38.43
N GLN A 420 -10.40 2.24 39.71
CA GLN A 420 -10.90 3.37 40.51
C GLN A 420 -9.75 4.32 40.89
N PRO A 421 -9.83 5.62 40.55
CA PRO A 421 -8.83 6.59 41.00
C PRO A 421 -8.92 6.78 42.52
N THR A 422 -7.77 6.99 43.18
CA THR A 422 -7.66 7.07 44.65
C THR A 422 -7.16 8.42 45.16
N TYR A 423 -7.29 9.47 44.35
CA TYR A 423 -6.91 10.84 44.72
C TYR A 423 -7.89 11.46 45.73
N SER A 424 -7.44 12.46 46.50
CA SER A 424 -8.30 13.24 47.38
C SER A 424 -9.30 14.09 46.60
N ASN A 425 -10.55 14.20 47.08
CA ASN A 425 -11.58 15.07 46.48
C ASN A 425 -11.16 16.55 46.37
N THR A 426 -10.23 17.00 47.21
CA THR A 426 -9.73 18.40 47.18
C THR A 426 -8.61 18.63 46.17
N GLU A 427 -8.10 17.57 45.54
CA GLU A 427 -6.95 17.58 44.64
C GLU A 427 -7.33 17.18 43.22
N VAL A 428 -8.62 16.99 42.94
CA VAL A 428 -9.15 16.59 41.63
C VAL A 428 -10.17 17.58 41.11
N LEU A 429 -10.15 17.78 39.79
CA LEU A 429 -11.23 18.38 39.03
C LEU A 429 -11.87 17.29 38.13
N PRO A 430 -13.01 16.72 38.55
CA PRO A 430 -13.70 15.69 37.76
C PRO A 430 -14.36 16.28 36.52
N ILE A 431 -14.05 15.74 35.33
CA ILE A 431 -14.72 16.07 34.07
C ILE A 431 -15.78 15.00 33.74
N TRP A 432 -15.37 13.73 33.69
CA TRP A 432 -16.23 12.58 33.42
C TRP A 432 -15.78 11.40 34.29
N THR A 433 -16.50 11.16 35.40
CA THR A 433 -16.20 10.06 36.32
C THR A 433 -17.39 9.78 37.23
N GLY A 434 -17.59 8.51 37.57
CA GLY A 434 -18.51 8.10 38.64
C GLY A 434 -17.88 8.08 40.03
N ALA A 435 -16.56 8.26 40.15
CA ALA A 435 -15.81 8.08 41.39
C ALA A 435 -15.86 9.32 42.32
N TYR A 436 -16.06 10.51 41.76
CA TYR A 436 -16.01 11.78 42.48
C TYR A 436 -17.33 12.54 42.39
N GLN A 437 -17.72 13.21 43.48
CA GLN A 437 -18.87 14.12 43.50
C GLN A 437 -18.52 15.43 42.80
N ASP A 438 -19.54 16.19 42.36
CA ASP A 438 -19.40 17.54 41.79
C ASP A 438 -18.66 17.65 40.44
N GLY A 439 -18.62 16.58 39.65
CA GLY A 439 -18.15 16.60 38.26
C GLY A 439 -19.06 17.38 37.30
N TYR A 440 -18.51 17.76 36.14
CA TYR A 440 -19.31 18.35 35.07
C TYR A 440 -20.37 17.35 34.60
N VAL A 441 -21.66 17.71 34.73
CA VAL A 441 -22.77 16.87 34.27
C VAL A 441 -22.85 16.89 32.75
N PHE A 442 -22.42 15.81 32.10
CA PHE A 442 -22.57 15.60 30.66
C PHE A 442 -23.67 14.59 30.38
N ASP A 443 -24.92 15.06 30.42
CA ASP A 443 -26.11 14.22 30.27
C ASP A 443 -26.59 14.07 28.82
N ASN A 444 -26.06 14.87 27.88
CA ASN A 444 -26.46 14.84 26.47
C ASN A 444 -25.27 14.62 25.52
N PHE A 445 -25.35 13.52 24.76
CA PHE A 445 -24.36 13.08 23.77
C PHE A 445 -24.76 13.40 22.32
N THR A 446 -25.94 14.00 22.13
CA THR A 446 -26.45 14.36 20.82
C THR A 446 -25.55 15.44 20.21
N GLN A 447 -25.05 15.19 19.00
CA GLN A 447 -24.14 16.09 18.32
C GLN A 447 -24.70 17.52 18.22
N GLY A 448 -23.88 18.51 18.57
CA GLY A 448 -24.20 19.93 18.54
C GLY A 448 -25.21 20.39 19.59
N THR A 449 -25.65 19.51 20.50
CA THR A 449 -26.65 19.84 21.53
C THR A 449 -26.00 19.92 22.90
N ALA A 450 -26.28 21.01 23.62
CA ALA A 450 -25.77 21.20 24.98
C ALA A 450 -26.41 20.23 26.00
N SER A 451 -25.61 19.88 27.01
CA SER A 451 -26.02 19.27 28.26
C SER A 451 -26.72 20.29 29.18
N THR A 452 -27.32 19.83 30.28
CA THR A 452 -28.08 20.70 31.20
C THR A 452 -27.23 21.81 31.84
N ASN A 453 -25.92 21.63 31.93
CA ASN A 453 -24.96 22.64 32.41
C ASN A 453 -24.51 23.64 31.33
N GLY A 454 -25.01 23.55 30.10
CA GLY A 454 -24.67 24.42 28.98
C GLY A 454 -23.45 23.98 28.17
N ASN A 455 -22.67 23.00 28.63
CA ASN A 455 -21.53 22.46 27.87
C ASN A 455 -22.03 21.48 26.80
N THR A 456 -21.33 21.39 25.67
CA THR A 456 -21.65 20.45 24.60
C THR A 456 -20.62 19.33 24.60
N PHE A 457 -21.04 18.08 24.82
CA PHE A 457 -20.10 16.96 24.92
C PHE A 457 -19.65 16.42 23.57
N ASN A 458 -20.56 16.41 22.59
CA ASN A 458 -20.28 16.09 21.20
C ASN A 458 -20.54 17.33 20.35
N ALA A 459 -19.48 18.06 19.99
CA ALA A 459 -19.57 19.32 19.30
C ALA A 459 -20.19 19.20 17.90
N SER A 460 -20.77 20.29 17.39
CA SER A 460 -21.42 20.31 16.07
C SER A 460 -20.45 20.03 14.93
N TRP A 461 -19.16 20.28 15.14
CA TRP A 461 -18.11 20.05 14.17
C TRP A 461 -17.53 18.63 14.21
N SER A 462 -17.85 17.78 15.20
CA SER A 462 -17.32 16.41 15.28
C SER A 462 -17.57 15.62 13.99
N GLY A 463 -16.60 14.82 13.56
CA GLY A 463 -16.68 13.98 12.36
C GLY A 463 -17.14 12.54 12.60
N SER A 464 -17.21 12.08 13.86
CA SER A 464 -17.62 10.72 14.22
C SER A 464 -18.63 10.70 15.37
N ASN A 465 -19.27 9.54 15.56
CA ASN A 465 -20.23 9.32 16.65
C ASN A 465 -19.51 9.17 18.01
N LEU A 466 -20.09 9.83 19.02
CA LEU A 466 -19.76 9.68 20.43
C LEU A 466 -21.04 9.25 21.16
N GLU A 467 -20.99 8.14 21.86
CA GLU A 467 -22.13 7.56 22.56
C GLU A 467 -21.84 7.39 24.05
N LYS A 468 -22.90 7.37 24.86
CA LYS A 468 -22.80 6.90 26.25
C LYS A 468 -23.00 5.39 26.28
N HIS A 469 -22.07 4.66 26.88
CA HIS A 469 -22.21 3.24 27.13
C HIS A 469 -22.49 2.96 28.61
N THR A 470 -23.43 2.04 28.84
CA THR A 470 -23.82 1.55 30.17
C THR A 470 -23.90 0.02 30.11
N GLY A 471 -23.42 -0.68 31.14
CA GLY A 471 -23.51 -2.16 31.15
C GLY A 471 -22.67 -2.84 32.22
N ILE A 472 -21.68 -2.13 32.76
CA ILE A 472 -20.73 -2.63 33.77
C ILE A 472 -20.87 -1.90 35.12
N ASN A 473 -22.07 -1.40 35.45
CA ASN A 473 -22.33 -0.52 36.60
C ASN A 473 -21.45 0.77 36.62
N GLU A 474 -21.05 1.24 35.44
CA GLU A 474 -20.28 2.46 35.22
C GLU A 474 -20.74 3.10 33.90
N GLU A 475 -20.68 4.43 33.81
CA GLU A 475 -20.97 5.16 32.57
C GLU A 475 -19.66 5.46 31.83
N LEU A 476 -19.58 5.04 30.58
CA LEU A 476 -18.39 5.21 29.73
C LEU A 476 -18.71 6.11 28.54
N MET A 477 -17.72 6.89 28.11
CA MET A 477 -17.73 7.44 26.76
C MET A 477 -17.36 6.32 25.78
N LYS A 478 -18.14 6.12 24.72
CA LYS A 478 -17.86 5.13 23.67
C LYS A 478 -17.58 5.85 22.35
N PHE A 479 -16.43 5.54 21.77
CA PHE A 479 -16.01 6.01 20.46
C PHE A 479 -16.07 4.85 19.47
N THR A 480 -16.47 5.13 18.23
CA THR A 480 -16.53 4.13 17.16
C THR A 480 -16.05 4.76 15.87
N ASN A 481 -15.03 4.17 15.24
CA ASN A 481 -14.37 4.65 14.03
C ASN A 481 -14.07 6.15 14.12
N LEU A 482 -13.25 6.51 15.12
CA LEU A 482 -12.91 7.91 15.39
C LEU A 482 -12.26 8.54 14.15
N SER A 483 -12.84 9.61 13.63
CA SER A 483 -12.19 10.56 12.74
C SER A 483 -11.67 11.68 13.62
N TYR A 484 -12.56 12.53 14.13
CA TYR A 484 -12.32 13.49 15.20
C TYR A 484 -13.63 13.78 15.94
N VAL A 485 -13.54 13.96 17.25
CA VAL A 485 -14.66 14.26 18.14
C VAL A 485 -14.17 15.25 19.18
N GLY A 486 -14.97 16.22 19.57
CA GLY A 486 -14.62 17.01 20.74
C GLY A 486 -15.82 17.61 21.44
N ASN A 487 -15.53 18.38 22.48
CA ASN A 487 -16.52 19.03 23.31
C ASN A 487 -16.33 20.55 23.27
N GLU A 488 -17.30 21.29 23.81
CA GLU A 488 -17.22 22.74 24.00
C GLU A 488 -17.69 23.09 25.40
N PHE A 489 -16.81 23.79 26.14
CA PHE A 489 -17.16 24.33 27.45
C PHE A 489 -17.84 25.69 27.29
N ALA A 490 -18.98 25.87 27.94
CA ALA A 490 -19.63 27.16 28.09
C ALA A 490 -18.85 28.01 29.10
N SER A 491 -18.88 29.32 28.90
CA SER A 491 -18.25 30.25 29.84
C SER A 491 -18.92 30.19 31.23
N PRO A 492 -18.15 30.19 32.34
CA PRO A 492 -16.69 30.32 32.38
C PRO A 492 -15.95 29.06 31.95
N PHE A 493 -14.88 29.24 31.16
CA PHE A 493 -14.00 28.17 30.71
C PHE A 493 -13.26 27.51 31.88
N ILE A 494 -12.67 26.33 31.62
CA ILE A 494 -12.06 25.54 32.68
C ILE A 494 -10.69 26.11 33.06
N ASP A 495 -10.53 26.38 34.36
CA ASP A 495 -9.24 26.69 34.97
C ASP A 495 -8.58 25.42 35.52
N ILE A 496 -7.51 24.98 34.84
CA ILE A 496 -6.67 23.85 35.24
C ILE A 496 -5.30 24.29 35.79
N SER A 497 -5.10 25.58 36.07
CA SER A 497 -3.79 26.13 36.46
C SER A 497 -3.21 25.60 37.77
N THR A 498 -4.05 24.99 38.62
CA THR A 498 -3.65 24.42 39.93
C THR A 498 -3.43 22.91 39.91
N TYR A 499 -3.64 22.26 38.76
CA TYR A 499 -3.48 20.81 38.57
C TYR A 499 -2.23 20.50 37.74
N ASP A 500 -1.76 19.26 37.83
CA ASP A 500 -0.48 18.85 37.22
C ASP A 500 -0.68 17.82 36.09
N PHE A 501 -1.76 17.04 36.14
CA PHE A 501 -2.01 15.93 35.22
C PHE A 501 -3.46 15.86 34.74
N VAL A 502 -3.62 15.32 33.53
CA VAL A 502 -4.85 14.69 33.05
C VAL A 502 -4.76 13.20 33.36
N HIS A 503 -5.80 12.65 33.97
CA HIS A 503 -5.98 11.22 34.19
C HIS A 503 -7.19 10.75 33.38
N MET A 504 -7.10 9.56 32.81
CA MET A 504 -8.20 8.86 32.15
C MET A 504 -7.91 7.37 32.08
N ASP A 505 -8.94 6.54 32.11
CA ASP A 505 -8.83 5.11 31.87
C ASP A 505 -9.44 4.78 30.51
N ILE A 506 -8.67 4.12 29.64
CA ILE A 506 -9.10 3.80 28.29
C ILE A 506 -9.11 2.29 28.09
N TRP A 507 -10.27 1.72 27.81
CA TRP A 507 -10.37 0.37 27.28
C TRP A 507 -10.45 0.43 25.77
N ALA A 508 -9.58 -0.27 25.04
CA ALA A 508 -9.58 -0.28 23.59
C ALA A 508 -9.87 -1.70 23.07
N LYS A 509 -10.58 -1.82 21.95
CA LYS A 509 -10.81 -3.13 21.31
C LYS A 509 -9.50 -3.64 20.70
N GLU A 510 -8.78 -2.80 19.98
CA GLU A 510 -7.48 -3.12 19.38
C GLU A 510 -6.35 -2.29 20.00
N ASP A 511 -5.10 -2.74 19.81
CA ASP A 511 -3.93 -1.89 20.01
C ASP A 511 -4.00 -0.69 19.05
N GLY A 512 -3.49 0.47 19.47
CA GLY A 512 -3.42 1.61 18.57
C GLY A 512 -3.07 2.92 19.25
N PHE A 513 -3.22 3.99 18.48
CA PHE A 513 -2.89 5.36 18.91
C PHE A 513 -4.08 6.30 18.81
N ILE A 514 -4.22 7.19 19.79
CA ILE A 514 -5.29 8.19 19.86
C ILE A 514 -4.66 9.55 20.13
N GLN A 515 -5.00 10.56 19.32
CA GLN A 515 -4.55 11.93 19.60
C GLN A 515 -5.56 12.62 20.53
N PHE A 516 -5.09 13.11 21.67
CA PHE A 516 -5.88 13.88 22.64
C PHE A 516 -5.37 15.32 22.73
N PHE A 517 -6.29 16.27 22.69
CA PHE A 517 -6.01 17.70 22.62
C PHE A 517 -6.62 18.45 23.80
N LEU A 518 -5.86 19.41 24.32
CA LEU A 518 -6.36 20.46 25.20
C LEU A 518 -6.35 21.77 24.41
N LEU A 519 -7.50 22.39 24.23
CA LEU A 519 -7.65 23.57 23.39
C LEU A 519 -8.08 24.79 24.21
N ASP A 520 -7.36 25.88 24.01
CA ASP A 520 -7.72 27.24 24.43
C ASP A 520 -8.02 28.10 23.19
N GLU A 521 -8.03 29.43 23.33
CA GLU A 521 -8.27 30.36 22.21
C GLU A 521 -7.07 30.56 21.27
N ILE A 522 -5.87 30.09 21.65
CA ILE A 522 -4.63 30.35 20.93
C ILE A 522 -4.28 29.17 20.01
N LYS A 523 -3.76 29.47 18.82
CA LYS A 523 -3.19 28.51 17.87
C LYS A 523 -1.66 28.49 17.96
N PRO A 524 -0.97 27.36 17.66
CA PRO A 524 -1.52 26.06 17.23
C PRO A 524 -2.22 25.28 18.35
N GLU A 525 -2.92 24.20 17.99
CA GLU A 525 -3.62 23.32 18.95
C GLU A 525 -2.63 22.47 19.77
N SER A 526 -2.81 22.37 21.09
CA SER A 526 -1.94 21.57 21.96
C SER A 526 -2.43 20.12 22.03
N LYS A 527 -1.55 19.14 21.75
CA LYS A 527 -1.92 17.71 21.66
C LYS A 527 -0.93 16.74 22.28
N LYS A 528 -1.41 15.53 22.56
CA LYS A 528 -0.63 14.34 22.91
C LYS A 528 -1.13 13.12 22.16
N ILE A 529 -0.21 12.19 21.89
CA ILE A 529 -0.52 10.87 21.34
C ILE A 529 -0.56 9.90 22.52
N ILE A 530 -1.63 9.11 22.60
CA ILE A 530 -1.85 8.09 23.62
C ILE A 530 -1.73 6.74 22.90
N GLU A 531 -0.80 5.90 23.34
CA GLU A 531 -0.77 4.49 22.96
C GLU A 531 -1.68 3.69 23.88
N VAL A 532 -2.47 2.79 23.31
CA VAL A 532 -3.33 1.87 24.05
C VAL A 532 -3.09 0.44 23.64
N LYS A 533 -3.18 -0.48 24.60
CA LYS A 533 -3.22 -1.92 24.36
C LYS A 533 -4.68 -2.38 24.34
N GLY A 534 -5.02 -3.17 23.33
CA GLY A 534 -6.35 -3.72 23.11
C GLY A 534 -6.73 -4.74 24.18
N GLN A 535 -8.03 -4.93 24.34
CA GLN A 535 -8.66 -5.91 25.22
C GLN A 535 -8.35 -5.73 26.72
N GLN A 536 -7.89 -4.54 27.13
CA GLN A 536 -7.62 -4.22 28.53
C GLN A 536 -7.80 -2.74 28.84
N TRP A 537 -7.90 -2.42 30.13
CA TRP A 537 -7.90 -1.04 30.63
C TRP A 537 -6.47 -0.47 30.65
N ASN A 538 -6.31 0.70 30.06
CA ASN A 538 -5.08 1.48 30.02
C ASN A 538 -5.27 2.72 30.90
N THR A 539 -4.58 2.80 32.04
CA THR A 539 -4.60 4.00 32.88
C THR A 539 -3.60 5.01 32.36
N ILE A 540 -4.09 6.11 31.80
CA ILE A 540 -3.30 7.15 31.17
C ILE A 540 -3.13 8.34 32.13
N LYS A 541 -1.90 8.85 32.21
CA LYS A 541 -1.54 10.04 32.99
C LYS A 541 -0.70 10.98 32.11
N LEU A 542 -1.28 12.06 31.64
CA LEU A 542 -0.60 13.06 30.81
C LEU A 542 -0.27 14.28 31.66
N LYS A 543 0.98 14.73 31.68
CA LYS A 543 1.31 15.99 32.38
C LYS A 543 0.74 17.16 31.60
N ILE A 544 0.10 18.09 32.29
CA ILE A 544 -0.50 19.27 31.66
C ILE A 544 0.59 20.14 31.02
N CYS A 545 1.76 20.26 31.66
CA CYS A 545 2.87 21.02 31.09
C CYS A 545 3.50 20.38 29.84
N ASP A 546 3.25 19.11 29.57
CA ASP A 546 3.72 18.51 28.32
C ASP A 546 2.88 19.01 27.13
N PHE A 547 1.67 19.56 27.35
CA PHE A 547 0.86 20.21 26.32
C PHE A 547 1.37 21.61 25.95
N ASP A 548 2.23 22.18 26.79
CA ASP A 548 3.02 23.34 26.40
C ASP A 548 3.98 22.88 25.31
N THR A 549 3.96 23.58 24.19
CA THR A 549 4.95 23.41 23.15
C THR A 549 5.90 24.58 23.24
N VAL A 550 7.05 24.45 22.61
CA VAL A 550 7.98 25.56 22.52
C VAL A 550 7.39 26.76 21.75
N GLU A 551 6.36 26.53 20.93
CA GLU A 551 5.68 27.54 20.10
C GLU A 551 4.49 28.17 20.80
N LYS A 552 3.96 27.53 21.84
CA LYS A 552 2.76 27.96 22.57
C LYS A 552 2.74 27.36 23.97
N GLU A 553 2.61 28.25 24.95
CA GLU A 553 2.15 27.89 26.29
C GLU A 553 0.62 27.80 26.32
N LEU A 554 0.09 26.70 26.84
CA LEU A 554 -1.34 26.50 27.02
C LEU A 554 -1.87 27.49 28.06
N ILE A 555 -2.95 28.22 27.74
CA ILE A 555 -3.65 29.06 28.71
C ILE A 555 -4.44 28.15 29.66
N LYS A 556 -3.76 27.68 30.71
CA LYS A 556 -4.32 26.76 31.70
C LYS A 556 -5.51 27.34 32.47
N THR A 557 -5.67 28.67 32.53
CA THR A 557 -6.81 29.33 33.19
C THR A 557 -8.08 29.40 32.34
N ALA A 558 -8.03 29.02 31.05
CA ALA A 558 -9.13 29.23 30.11
C ALA A 558 -9.22 28.12 29.05
N VAL A 559 -9.15 26.86 29.48
CA VAL A 559 -9.31 25.72 28.56
C VAL A 559 -10.77 25.63 28.10
N GLN A 560 -10.97 25.66 26.78
CA GLN A 560 -12.28 25.80 26.14
C GLN A 560 -12.82 24.49 25.58
N LYS A 561 -11.95 23.57 25.15
CA LYS A 561 -12.35 22.33 24.47
C LYS A 561 -11.36 21.20 24.73
N PHE A 562 -11.84 19.98 24.70
CA PHE A 562 -11.06 18.79 24.42
C PHE A 562 -11.40 18.29 23.03
N LYS A 563 -10.42 17.66 22.39
CA LYS A 563 -10.60 17.02 21.10
C LYS A 563 -9.85 15.70 21.08
N TRP A 564 -10.51 14.69 20.55
CA TRP A 564 -10.00 13.38 20.22
C TRP A 564 -9.89 13.32 18.71
N ASN A 565 -8.78 12.84 18.19
CA ASN A 565 -8.57 12.71 16.77
C ASN A 565 -7.92 11.36 16.49
N SER A 566 -8.24 10.82 15.32
CA SER A 566 -7.51 9.67 14.79
C SER A 566 -6.04 10.04 14.60
N ASP A 567 -5.17 9.09 14.90
CA ASP A 567 -3.79 9.12 14.46
C ASP A 567 -3.66 8.35 13.14
N ALA A 568 -2.78 8.80 12.24
CA ALA A 568 -2.59 8.18 10.94
C ALA A 568 -2.06 6.73 11.03
N GLY A 569 -1.46 6.35 12.17
CA GLY A 569 -0.82 5.06 12.41
C GLY A 569 -1.70 3.94 13.01
N GLY A 570 -3.04 4.06 12.95
CA GLY A 570 -3.96 3.00 13.39
C GLY A 570 -4.69 3.33 14.70
N THR A 571 -5.83 4.00 14.59
CA THR A 571 -6.72 4.28 15.73
C THR A 571 -7.63 3.07 15.98
N PRO A 572 -7.84 2.63 17.24
CA PRO A 572 -8.76 1.52 17.54
C PRO A 572 -10.17 1.77 16.98
N SER A 573 -10.79 0.73 16.45
CA SER A 573 -12.12 0.82 15.84
C SER A 573 -13.19 1.15 16.88
N ILE A 574 -13.00 0.66 18.11
CA ILE A 574 -13.82 0.96 19.27
C ILE A 574 -12.91 1.18 20.48
N PHE A 575 -13.15 2.26 21.22
CA PHE A 575 -12.57 2.43 22.55
C PHE A 575 -13.54 3.15 23.47
N TYR A 576 -13.33 2.96 24.77
CA TYR A 576 -14.13 3.50 25.85
C TYR A 576 -13.26 4.33 26.78
N VAL A 577 -13.76 5.47 27.23
CA VAL A 577 -13.05 6.33 28.17
C VAL A 577 -13.87 6.47 29.46
N ALA A 578 -13.21 6.19 30.58
CA ALA A 578 -13.66 6.43 31.94
C ALA A 578 -12.71 7.41 32.65
N ASN A 579 -13.16 7.93 33.80
CA ASN A 579 -12.36 8.71 34.74
C ASN A 579 -11.53 9.86 34.14
N LEU A 580 -12.07 10.59 33.17
CA LEU A 580 -11.43 11.81 32.67
C LEU A 580 -11.49 12.89 33.78
N LEU A 581 -10.33 13.23 34.33
CA LEU A 581 -10.21 14.22 35.41
C LEU A 581 -8.84 14.89 35.37
N PHE A 582 -8.73 16.07 35.96
CA PHE A 582 -7.44 16.66 36.30
C PHE A 582 -7.11 16.38 37.75
N TYR A 583 -5.85 16.14 38.08
CA TYR A 583 -5.43 15.97 39.46
C TYR A 583 -4.10 16.66 39.76
N LYS A 584 -3.93 17.01 41.03
CA LYS A 584 -2.74 17.64 41.58
C LYS A 584 -1.78 16.58 42.12
N ASP A 585 -0.53 16.66 41.70
CA ASP A 585 0.58 15.84 42.19
C ASP A 585 1.88 16.64 42.12
N SER A 586 2.19 17.29 43.24
CA SER A 586 3.34 18.18 43.38
C SER A 586 4.70 17.46 43.40
N SER A 587 4.74 16.15 43.18
CA SER A 587 6.00 15.39 43.04
C SER A 587 6.71 15.65 41.70
N VAL A 588 6.02 16.30 40.74
CA VAL A 588 6.55 16.56 39.40
C VAL A 588 7.06 17.99 39.27
N ALA A 589 8.32 18.11 38.85
CA ALA A 589 8.86 19.37 38.33
C ALA A 589 8.49 19.48 36.85
N CYS A 590 7.69 20.48 36.50
CA CYS A 590 7.45 20.84 35.11
C CYS A 590 8.58 21.74 34.61
N THR A 591 9.32 21.25 33.63
CA THR A 591 10.19 22.07 32.78
C THR A 591 9.56 22.08 31.40
N PRO A 592 8.89 23.18 30.98
CA PRO A 592 8.33 23.27 29.64
C PRO A 592 9.42 22.97 28.60
N PRO A 593 9.08 22.34 27.47
CA PRO A 593 10.00 22.23 26.35
C PRO A 593 10.51 23.63 25.99
N SER A 594 11.83 23.81 25.94
CA SER A 594 12.44 25.08 25.51
C SER A 594 13.24 24.88 24.24
N ASP A 595 13.36 25.93 23.41
CA ASP A 595 14.25 25.88 22.25
C ASP A 595 15.70 25.61 22.67
N VAL A 596 16.42 24.91 21.79
CA VAL A 596 17.87 24.79 21.88
C VAL A 596 18.45 26.11 21.37
N GLU A 597 18.98 26.92 22.27
CA GLU A 597 19.53 28.22 21.94
C GLU A 597 21.07 28.19 21.90
N PRO A 598 21.72 29.07 21.11
CA PRO A 598 23.17 29.23 21.15
C PRO A 598 23.67 29.65 22.55
N ASP A 599 24.65 28.93 23.08
CA ASP A 599 25.22 29.21 24.40
C ASP A 599 26.08 30.49 24.46
N SER A 600 26.48 31.01 23.29
CA SER A 600 27.27 32.24 23.16
C SER A 600 26.74 33.14 22.05
N LYS A 601 27.16 34.41 22.06
CA LYS A 601 26.99 35.33 20.93
C LYS A 601 27.88 34.92 19.76
N SER A 602 27.53 35.35 18.54
CA SER A 602 28.46 35.29 17.41
C SER A 602 29.65 36.23 17.63
N LEU A 603 30.75 36.02 16.89
CA LEU A 603 31.90 36.92 16.88
C LEU A 603 31.60 38.18 16.06
N ASP A 604 31.70 39.36 16.67
CA ASP A 604 31.50 40.64 15.97
C ASP A 604 32.36 40.75 14.70
N PRO A 605 31.78 41.11 13.54
CA PRO A 605 32.54 41.36 12.33
C PRO A 605 33.49 42.56 12.50
N ASN A 606 34.73 42.44 12.00
CA ASN A 606 35.72 43.52 12.02
C ASN A 606 35.98 44.05 10.61
N ILE A 607 35.00 44.76 10.06
CA ILE A 607 35.04 45.36 8.72
C ILE A 607 34.86 46.87 8.87
N ASP A 608 35.50 47.66 8.00
CA ASP A 608 35.30 49.11 7.97
C ASP A 608 33.81 49.42 7.74
N SER A 609 33.17 50.07 8.70
CA SER A 609 31.75 50.40 8.68
C SER A 609 31.33 51.22 7.46
N SER A 610 32.25 51.96 6.82
CA SER A 610 31.97 52.70 5.57
C SER A 610 31.71 51.79 4.36
N THR A 611 32.11 50.52 4.45
CA THR A 611 31.95 49.49 3.42
C THR A 611 30.80 48.54 3.72
N VAL A 612 29.97 48.85 4.73
CA VAL A 612 28.94 47.96 5.26
C VAL A 612 27.55 48.58 5.14
N LYS A 613 26.59 47.76 4.72
CA LYS A 613 25.16 48.00 4.81
C LYS A 613 24.53 46.96 5.72
N SER A 614 24.32 47.33 6.99
CA SER A 614 23.83 46.41 8.02
C SER A 614 22.32 46.20 7.93
N ILE A 615 21.90 44.94 7.88
CA ILE A 615 20.51 44.53 7.97
C ILE A 615 20.16 44.30 9.43
N PHE A 616 20.86 43.38 10.09
CA PHE A 616 20.59 42.96 11.46
C PHE A 616 21.89 42.73 12.24
N GLY A 617 21.89 43.04 13.54
CA GLY A 617 23.01 42.81 14.46
C GLY A 617 23.40 44.07 15.24
N ASP A 618 24.18 43.87 16.29
CA ASP A 618 24.57 44.93 17.24
C ASP A 618 25.85 45.69 16.83
N THR A 619 26.65 45.12 15.92
CA THR A 619 28.01 45.61 15.60
C THR A 619 28.01 46.91 14.80
N TYR A 620 27.13 47.03 13.81
CA TYR A 620 27.04 48.18 12.92
C TYR A 620 25.69 48.86 13.10
N THR A 621 25.64 50.18 12.88
CA THR A 621 24.35 50.86 12.80
C THR A 621 23.55 50.28 11.64
N SER A 622 22.53 49.50 11.97
CA SER A 622 21.54 49.00 11.03
C SER A 622 20.83 50.16 10.33
N PHE A 623 20.26 49.91 9.15
CA PHE A 623 19.38 50.89 8.52
C PHE A 623 18.33 51.39 9.55
N ASP A 624 17.92 52.65 9.43
CA ASP A 624 16.89 53.21 10.30
C ASP A 624 15.55 52.54 9.98
N TRP A 625 15.32 51.40 10.62
CA TRP A 625 14.05 50.69 10.70
C TRP A 625 13.29 51.34 11.85
N SER A 626 12.42 52.30 11.57
CA SER A 626 11.60 52.90 12.63
C SER A 626 10.53 51.88 13.12
N GLY A 627 10.95 50.85 13.87
CA GLY A 627 10.15 49.74 14.44
C GLY A 627 10.85 48.36 14.36
N PRO A 628 10.29 47.31 15.01
CA PRO A 628 10.77 45.92 14.87
C PRO A 628 10.64 45.42 13.42
N PHE A 629 11.38 44.37 13.02
CA PHE A 629 11.20 43.78 11.70
C PHE A 629 9.84 43.09 11.63
N ASN A 630 9.08 43.37 10.58
CA ASN A 630 7.88 42.60 10.29
C ASN A 630 8.24 41.45 9.35
N SER A 631 7.90 40.24 9.81
CA SER A 631 7.91 39.05 8.98
C SER A 631 6.70 39.06 8.04
N ALA A 632 6.80 38.40 6.89
CA ALA A 632 5.72 38.38 5.93
C ALA A 632 4.47 37.67 6.46
N SER A 633 3.29 38.13 6.06
CA SER A 633 1.98 37.58 6.48
C SER A 633 1.73 36.15 6.00
N TRP A 634 2.45 35.71 4.97
CA TRP A 634 2.35 34.40 4.34
C TRP A 634 3.36 33.37 4.85
N ASN A 635 4.14 33.68 5.89
CA ASN A 635 5.11 32.73 6.45
C ASN A 635 4.44 31.41 6.85
N ASP A 636 5.07 30.29 6.50
CA ASP A 636 4.71 28.96 6.97
C ASP A 636 5.83 28.46 7.89
N GLY A 637 5.54 28.46 9.20
CA GLY A 637 6.50 28.29 10.29
C GLY A 637 6.81 29.59 11.04
N VAL A 638 7.88 29.59 11.82
CA VAL A 638 8.25 30.72 12.71
C VAL A 638 9.44 31.48 12.13
N LEU A 639 9.26 32.78 11.91
CA LEU A 639 10.33 33.73 11.60
C LEU A 639 10.13 34.97 12.49
N VAL A 640 11.09 35.24 13.39
CA VAL A 640 11.00 36.34 14.36
C VAL A 640 12.29 37.15 14.35
N ALA A 641 12.17 38.48 14.27
CA ALA A 641 13.29 39.42 14.32
C ALA A 641 12.84 40.75 14.97
N PRO A 642 13.44 41.21 16.07
CA PRO A 642 14.41 40.51 16.90
C PRO A 642 13.78 39.41 17.77
N PHE A 643 14.53 38.34 18.00
CA PHE A 643 14.31 37.35 19.05
C PHE A 643 15.44 37.48 20.08
N GLU A 644 15.10 37.61 21.37
CA GLU A 644 16.08 37.72 22.44
C GLU A 644 16.42 36.33 23.01
N LEU A 645 17.68 35.91 22.86
CA LEU A 645 18.21 34.68 23.46
C LEU A 645 18.31 34.81 25.00
N LYS A 646 18.34 33.68 25.71
CA LYS A 646 18.57 33.58 27.17
C LYS A 646 19.85 34.27 27.62
N ASN A 647 20.87 34.33 26.77
CA ASN A 647 22.14 35.01 27.04
C ASN A 647 22.06 36.54 26.81
N GLY A 648 20.89 37.07 26.41
CA GLY A 648 20.65 38.48 26.14
C GLY A 648 21.15 38.96 24.77
N ASN A 649 21.35 38.05 23.81
CA ASN A 649 21.67 38.42 22.43
C ASN A 649 20.41 38.54 21.58
N SER A 650 20.34 39.60 20.77
CA SER A 650 19.27 39.78 19.80
C SER A 650 19.65 39.04 18.51
N VAL A 651 18.78 38.18 18.01
CA VAL A 651 18.99 37.37 16.79
C VAL A 651 17.73 37.34 15.93
N ILE A 652 17.85 36.88 14.69
CA ILE A 652 16.71 36.42 13.89
C ILE A 652 16.52 34.93 14.16
N LYS A 653 15.31 34.51 14.51
CA LYS A 653 14.97 33.10 14.77
C LYS A 653 14.13 32.54 13.62
N LEU A 654 14.55 31.40 13.09
CA LEU A 654 13.80 30.55 12.16
C LEU A 654 13.50 29.21 12.84
N LYS A 655 12.25 28.74 12.79
CA LYS A 655 11.87 27.44 13.38
C LYS A 655 10.68 26.81 12.66
N ASN A 656 10.78 25.51 12.44
CA ASN A 656 9.86 24.72 11.62
C ASN A 656 9.46 25.44 10.31
N LEU A 657 10.38 26.22 9.76
CA LEU A 657 10.10 27.13 8.65
C LEU A 657 10.05 26.33 7.35
N ASN A 658 8.91 26.32 6.69
CA ASN A 658 8.72 25.83 5.33
C ASN A 658 8.99 26.94 4.31
N TYR A 659 8.60 28.18 4.59
CA TYR A 659 9.08 29.36 3.85
C TYR A 659 8.71 30.62 4.63
N GLY A 660 9.50 31.68 4.50
CA GLY A 660 9.20 32.96 5.15
C GLY A 660 9.95 34.15 4.58
N GLY A 661 9.41 35.34 4.80
CA GLY A 661 9.98 36.60 4.31
C GLY A 661 10.18 37.66 5.38
N ILE A 662 11.08 38.59 5.10
CA ILE A 662 11.31 39.83 5.85
C ILE A 662 11.26 41.01 4.87
N TYR A 663 10.45 42.02 5.17
CA TYR A 663 10.41 43.25 4.38
C TYR A 663 11.36 44.31 4.93
N LEU A 664 11.95 45.11 4.04
CA LEU A 664 12.78 46.27 4.41
C LEU A 664 11.91 47.48 4.78
N GLU A 665 10.95 47.28 5.67
CA GLU A 665 10.09 48.32 6.24
C GLU A 665 9.45 47.83 7.54
N ALA A 666 9.74 48.49 8.65
CA ALA A 666 9.35 48.04 9.99
C ALA A 666 7.82 47.95 10.23
N THR A 667 7.00 48.63 9.42
CA THR A 667 5.54 48.72 9.65
C THR A 667 4.69 47.95 8.66
N SER A 668 5.29 47.27 7.67
CA SER A 668 4.55 46.61 6.59
C SER A 668 4.77 45.09 6.62
N THR A 669 3.69 44.32 6.45
CA THR A 669 3.70 42.85 6.41
C THR A 669 3.51 42.28 5.00
N ASP A 670 3.32 43.15 4.01
CA ASP A 670 2.95 42.77 2.64
C ASP A 670 3.86 43.40 1.57
N SER A 671 4.67 44.40 1.92
CA SER A 671 5.63 45.07 1.03
C SER A 671 6.75 45.75 1.82
N GLY A 672 7.86 46.12 1.19
CA GLY A 672 8.94 46.85 1.88
C GLY A 672 9.45 48.05 1.12
N LYS A 673 10.21 48.90 1.81
CA LYS A 673 10.79 50.12 1.24
C LYS A 673 12.05 49.76 0.47
N VAL A 674 12.02 50.09 -0.83
CA VAL A 674 13.17 49.91 -1.73
C VAL A 674 14.45 50.51 -1.17
N GLN A 675 15.50 49.70 -1.16
CA GLN A 675 16.89 50.04 -0.84
C GLN A 675 17.82 49.72 -2.01
N ASP A 676 18.87 50.51 -2.15
CA ASP A 676 19.91 50.34 -3.17
C ASP A 676 21.13 49.63 -2.56
N PHE A 677 21.55 48.51 -3.14
CA PHE A 677 22.73 47.72 -2.78
C PHE A 677 23.79 47.66 -3.89
N THR A 678 23.68 48.43 -4.97
CA THR A 678 24.58 48.38 -6.15
C THR A 678 26.07 48.56 -5.83
N GLY A 679 26.39 49.24 -4.72
CA GLY A 679 27.76 49.41 -4.25
C GLY A 679 28.34 48.25 -3.46
N MET A 680 27.57 47.18 -3.21
CA MET A 680 27.96 46.00 -2.42
C MET A 680 28.38 44.84 -3.33
N THR A 681 29.13 43.89 -2.79
CA THR A 681 29.66 42.74 -3.56
C THR A 681 29.35 41.39 -2.91
N HIS A 682 29.18 41.34 -1.59
CA HIS A 682 28.91 40.12 -0.84
C HIS A 682 27.81 40.36 0.19
N MET A 683 27.02 39.32 0.45
CA MET A 683 26.20 39.15 1.65
C MET A 683 27.02 38.41 2.70
N VAL A 684 26.89 38.81 3.96
CA VAL A 684 27.53 38.16 5.10
C VAL A 684 26.49 37.97 6.20
N MET A 685 26.44 36.79 6.80
CA MET A 685 25.60 36.50 7.96
C MET A 685 26.28 35.46 8.84
N ASP A 686 26.09 35.59 10.15
CA ASP A 686 26.47 34.54 11.10
C ASP A 686 25.25 33.67 11.36
N VAL A 687 25.38 32.37 11.15
CA VAL A 687 24.29 31.40 11.23
C VAL A 687 24.64 30.34 12.26
N TRP A 688 23.71 30.07 13.16
CA TRP A 688 23.70 28.91 14.03
C TRP A 688 22.55 28.01 13.60
N SER A 689 22.79 26.74 13.33
CA SER A 689 21.77 25.81 12.86
C SER A 689 21.84 24.48 13.62
N LEU A 690 20.69 24.00 14.08
CA LEU A 690 20.60 22.76 14.86
C LEU A 690 21.00 21.54 14.01
N ASN A 691 20.55 21.46 12.76
CA ASN A 691 20.80 20.31 11.89
C ASN A 691 21.59 20.63 10.61
N GLY A 692 21.94 21.88 10.36
CA GLY A 692 22.63 22.30 9.14
C GLY A 692 21.70 22.29 7.93
N GLU A 693 20.43 22.63 8.10
CA GLU A 693 19.45 22.65 7.03
C GLU A 693 19.84 23.67 5.95
N GLU A 694 19.92 23.21 4.70
CA GLU A 694 20.15 24.08 3.55
C GLU A 694 18.90 24.91 3.23
N PHE A 695 19.11 26.16 2.83
CA PHE A 695 18.02 27.04 2.42
C PHE A 695 18.42 27.92 1.25
N ASP A 696 17.49 28.09 0.33
CA ASP A 696 17.52 29.10 -0.69
C ASP A 696 17.21 30.48 -0.09
N PHE A 697 18.08 31.42 -0.37
CA PHE A 697 17.93 32.82 0.01
C PHE A 697 17.59 33.66 -1.21
N PHE A 698 16.57 34.51 -1.10
CA PHE A 698 16.06 35.32 -2.22
C PHE A 698 15.97 36.80 -1.88
N PHE A 699 16.00 37.62 -2.92
CA PHE A 699 15.76 39.07 -2.85
C PHE A 699 14.40 39.44 -3.44
N PHE A 700 13.69 40.37 -2.81
CA PHE A 700 12.53 41.03 -3.40
C PHE A 700 12.98 42.26 -4.18
N ASP A 701 13.50 42.05 -5.38
CA ASP A 701 14.08 43.11 -6.24
C ASP A 701 13.10 43.63 -7.32
N GLY A 702 11.86 43.12 -7.34
CA GLY A 702 10.80 43.54 -8.27
C GLY A 702 10.79 42.80 -9.62
N GLY A 703 11.62 41.77 -9.81
CA GLY A 703 11.54 40.86 -10.97
C GLY A 703 11.29 39.39 -10.56
N SER A 704 11.56 38.44 -11.47
CA SER A 704 11.52 37.00 -11.17
C SER A 704 12.51 36.64 -10.06
N GLU A 705 12.11 35.82 -9.09
CA GLU A 705 12.96 35.42 -7.95
C GLU A 705 14.41 35.08 -8.38
N GLN A 706 15.43 35.55 -7.66
CA GLN A 706 16.82 35.16 -7.86
C GLN A 706 17.34 34.62 -6.54
N LYS A 707 18.05 33.48 -6.59
CA LYS A 707 18.39 32.74 -5.38
C LYS A 707 19.85 32.32 -5.30
N SER A 708 20.31 32.10 -4.08
CA SER A 708 21.53 31.35 -3.80
C SER A 708 21.21 30.36 -2.68
N THR A 709 21.66 29.12 -2.81
CA THR A 709 21.50 28.10 -1.76
C THR A 709 22.62 28.26 -0.74
N LEU A 710 22.24 28.47 0.52
CA LEU A 710 23.16 28.54 1.66
C LEU A 710 23.13 27.19 2.38
N THR A 711 24.32 26.69 2.71
CA THR A 711 24.51 25.42 3.41
C THR A 711 25.21 25.67 4.75
N PRO A 712 24.45 25.96 5.83
CA PRO A 712 25.00 25.99 7.17
C PRO A 712 25.52 24.61 7.58
N SER A 713 26.61 24.58 8.35
CA SER A 713 27.10 23.35 8.96
C SER A 713 26.19 22.92 10.10
N LYS A 714 25.93 21.61 10.23
CA LYS A 714 25.36 21.04 11.45
C LYS A 714 26.31 21.28 12.61
N SER A 715 26.01 22.24 13.48
CA SER A 715 26.89 22.53 14.62
C SER A 715 26.17 23.32 15.71
N SER A 716 26.53 23.06 16.96
CA SER A 716 26.11 23.89 18.09
C SER A 716 26.90 25.22 18.20
N ASN A 717 27.58 25.65 17.13
CA ASN A 717 28.38 26.88 17.08
C ASN A 717 27.92 27.79 15.93
N TRP A 718 28.26 29.08 16.04
CA TRP A 718 28.04 30.07 14.98
C TRP A 718 29.02 29.86 13.81
N GLU A 719 28.51 29.95 12.59
CA GLU A 719 29.27 29.92 11.34
C GLU A 719 29.03 31.20 10.55
N ARG A 720 30.11 31.84 10.08
CA ARG A 720 30.00 33.00 9.19
C ARG A 720 29.89 32.55 7.73
N ILE A 721 28.71 32.76 7.14
CA ILE A 721 28.46 32.51 5.72
C ILE A 721 28.69 33.80 4.93
N ILE A 722 29.47 33.70 3.85
CA ILE A 722 29.77 34.79 2.93
C ILE A 722 29.35 34.36 1.53
N VAL A 723 28.42 35.09 0.92
CA VAL A 723 27.87 34.79 -0.41
C VAL A 723 28.13 35.96 -1.36
N PRO A 724 28.89 35.76 -2.45
CA PRO A 724 28.99 36.76 -3.50
C PRO A 724 27.61 37.10 -4.08
N LEU A 725 27.32 38.39 -4.28
CA LEU A 725 26.04 38.81 -4.88
C LEU A 725 25.88 38.34 -6.34
N SER A 726 26.98 38.01 -7.00
CA SER A 726 26.98 37.38 -8.33
C SER A 726 26.45 35.95 -8.35
N ASP A 727 26.39 35.29 -7.20
CA ASP A 727 25.97 33.88 -7.08
C ASP A 727 24.44 33.75 -6.98
N PHE A 728 23.71 34.88 -6.96
CA PHE A 728 22.25 34.90 -6.95
C PHE A 728 21.71 34.81 -8.37
N HIS A 729 21.33 33.60 -8.78
CA HIS A 729 20.69 33.32 -10.05
C HIS A 729 19.75 32.11 -9.95
N LEU A 730 18.57 32.16 -10.58
CA LEU A 730 17.75 30.94 -10.73
C LEU A 730 18.41 29.93 -11.68
N LEU A 731 18.93 30.43 -12.80
CA LEU A 731 19.71 29.69 -13.81
C LEU A 731 20.79 30.61 -14.39
N PRO A 732 21.92 30.08 -14.91
CA PRO A 732 23.02 30.90 -15.46
C PRO A 732 22.63 31.79 -16.65
N GLU A 733 21.51 31.50 -17.33
CA GLU A 733 21.01 32.23 -18.50
C GLU A 733 19.93 33.27 -18.16
N GLU A 734 19.51 33.36 -16.89
CA GLU A 734 18.48 34.30 -16.45
C GLU A 734 19.03 35.70 -16.13
N ARG A 735 18.12 36.63 -15.83
CA ARG A 735 18.45 38.03 -15.54
C ARG A 735 19.36 38.17 -14.31
N GLU A 736 20.17 39.23 -14.30
CA GLU A 736 20.93 39.61 -13.11
C GLU A 736 20.02 40.14 -11.98
N LEU A 737 20.49 40.00 -10.74
CA LEU A 737 19.88 40.55 -9.55
C LEU A 737 19.82 42.09 -9.62
N ASN A 738 18.62 42.67 -9.45
CA ASN A 738 18.48 44.13 -9.47
C ASN A 738 18.73 44.74 -8.09
N LEU A 739 19.99 45.04 -7.82
CA LEU A 739 20.40 45.63 -6.54
C LEU A 739 19.87 47.05 -6.30
N THR A 740 19.29 47.75 -7.28
CA THR A 740 18.76 49.11 -7.08
C THR A 740 17.39 49.14 -6.38
N SER A 741 16.67 48.03 -6.36
CA SER A 741 15.25 47.96 -6.00
C SER A 741 14.90 46.91 -4.94
N VAL A 742 15.85 46.54 -4.08
CA VAL A 742 15.63 45.50 -3.08
C VAL A 742 14.69 45.99 -1.99
N SER A 743 13.59 45.29 -1.77
CA SER A 743 12.52 45.66 -0.83
C SER A 743 12.32 44.66 0.31
N GLY A 744 13.05 43.54 0.30
CA GLY A 744 12.92 42.48 1.29
C GLY A 744 13.67 41.22 0.85
N PHE A 745 13.51 40.17 1.63
CA PHE A 745 14.20 38.91 1.49
C PHE A 745 13.29 37.73 1.82
N LYS A 746 13.58 36.56 1.25
CA LYS A 746 12.88 35.30 1.55
C LYS A 746 13.87 34.18 1.88
N PHE A 747 13.46 33.35 2.82
CA PHE A 747 14.09 32.09 3.24
C PHE A 747 13.17 30.95 2.81
N ASP A 748 13.71 29.98 2.08
CA ASP A 748 12.99 28.81 1.58
C ASP A 748 13.92 27.59 1.76
N PRO A 749 13.61 26.60 2.62
CA PRO A 749 14.42 25.41 2.77
C PRO A 749 14.60 24.68 1.44
N ALA A 750 15.82 24.20 1.16
CA ALA A 750 16.10 23.47 -0.09
C ALA A 750 15.62 21.99 -0.03
N GLY A 751 15.06 21.55 1.10
CA GLY A 751 14.60 20.19 1.35
C GLY A 751 13.47 20.15 2.40
N SER A 752 13.76 19.63 3.59
CA SER A 752 12.81 19.65 4.72
C SER A 752 12.75 21.03 5.38
N ASN A 753 11.68 21.31 6.14
CA ASN A 753 11.58 22.53 6.94
C ASN A 753 12.83 22.76 7.79
N ILE A 754 13.23 24.03 7.95
CA ILE A 754 14.28 24.40 8.91
C ILE A 754 13.75 24.14 10.31
N GLU A 755 14.27 23.13 11.01
CA GLU A 755 13.79 22.79 12.36
C GLU A 755 14.11 23.94 13.32
N MET A 756 15.37 24.39 13.34
CA MET A 756 15.80 25.48 14.20
C MET A 756 17.10 26.13 13.72
N MET A 757 17.04 27.45 13.52
CA MET A 757 18.17 28.25 13.07
C MET A 757 18.10 29.67 13.65
N TYR A 758 19.26 30.24 13.96
CA TYR A 758 19.42 31.62 14.39
C TYR A 758 20.40 32.34 13.48
N ILE A 759 20.09 33.59 13.13
CA ILE A 759 20.93 34.44 12.29
C ILE A 759 21.28 35.71 13.06
N ASP A 760 22.55 36.09 13.04
CA ASP A 760 23.08 37.31 13.65
C ASP A 760 24.06 38.00 12.67
N ASN A 761 24.44 39.24 12.94
CA ASN A 761 25.41 40.03 12.18
C ASN A 761 25.21 39.91 10.65
N TRP A 762 23.98 40.13 10.19
CA TRP A 762 23.63 40.05 8.78
C TRP A 762 23.78 41.41 8.09
N PHE A 763 24.67 41.50 7.12
CA PHE A 763 24.99 42.72 6.39
C PHE A 763 25.50 42.46 4.97
N PHE A 764 25.57 43.52 4.17
CA PHE A 764 26.20 43.51 2.85
C PHE A 764 27.49 44.32 2.88
N SER A 765 28.51 43.90 2.12
CA SER A 765 29.79 44.60 2.08
C SER A 765 30.47 44.61 0.70
N ASN A 766 31.30 45.63 0.48
CA ASN A 766 32.25 45.71 -0.64
C ASN A 766 33.73 45.68 -0.22
N SER A 767 34.01 45.30 1.03
CA SER A 767 35.39 45.20 1.50
C SER A 767 36.11 44.02 0.86
N ASN A 768 37.32 44.29 0.34
CA ASN A 768 38.26 43.26 -0.10
C ASN A 768 38.99 42.57 1.08
N SER A 769 38.83 43.09 2.30
CA SER A 769 39.53 42.63 3.50
C SER A 769 38.68 41.73 4.38
N LEU A 770 37.70 41.03 3.82
CA LEU A 770 37.00 39.92 4.49
C LEU A 770 38.07 38.87 4.84
N SER A 771 38.67 39.04 6.03
CA SER A 771 39.76 38.20 6.48
C SER A 771 39.21 36.79 6.58
N ILE A 772 39.88 35.89 5.86
CA ILE A 772 39.62 34.46 5.72
C ILE A 772 39.97 33.76 7.04
N ASN A 773 39.38 34.20 8.16
CA ASN A 773 39.63 33.56 9.44
C ASN A 773 38.64 32.44 9.76
N ASP A 774 37.58 32.23 8.98
CA ASP A 774 36.68 31.08 9.17
C ASP A 774 36.07 30.49 7.90
N LEU A 775 36.71 30.67 6.72
CA LEU A 775 36.63 29.58 5.76
C LEU A 775 37.55 28.49 6.31
N LYS A 776 37.01 27.58 7.13
CA LYS A 776 37.49 26.19 7.04
C LYS A 776 37.14 25.74 5.63
N SER A 777 37.96 26.15 4.66
CA SER A 777 38.05 25.44 3.40
C SER A 777 38.30 24.02 3.81
N PHE A 778 37.33 23.14 3.58
CA PHE A 778 37.51 21.71 3.71
C PHE A 778 38.88 21.39 3.13
N SER A 779 39.77 20.84 3.94
CA SER A 779 41.11 20.48 3.51
C SER A 779 41.37 19.06 3.97
N PHE A 780 42.04 18.30 3.11
CA PHE A 780 42.43 16.95 3.43
C PHE A 780 43.89 16.78 3.07
N THR A 781 44.59 16.00 3.89
CA THR A 781 45.98 15.63 3.63
C THR A 781 46.01 14.21 3.10
N ILE A 782 47.00 13.93 2.25
CA ILE A 782 47.15 12.62 1.61
C ILE A 782 48.52 12.04 1.86
N TYR A 783 48.59 10.73 2.11
CA TYR A 783 49.84 10.03 2.32
C TYR A 783 49.75 8.53 1.98
N PRO A 784 50.86 7.86 1.61
CA PRO A 784 52.16 8.45 1.36
C PRO A 784 52.16 9.29 0.07
N ASN A 785 53.00 10.32 0.00
CA ASN A 785 53.26 11.06 -1.21
C ASN A 785 54.78 11.27 -1.33
N PRO A 786 55.48 10.63 -2.29
CA PRO A 786 54.95 9.87 -3.43
C PRO A 786 54.27 8.52 -3.06
N VAL A 787 53.29 8.10 -3.86
CA VAL A 787 52.47 6.88 -3.68
C VAL A 787 52.76 5.82 -4.75
N THR A 788 52.64 4.54 -4.42
CA THR A 788 52.75 3.41 -5.38
C THR A 788 51.41 2.80 -5.76
N SER A 789 50.48 2.66 -4.82
CA SER A 789 49.20 1.96 -5.05
C SER A 789 48.02 2.56 -4.30
N VAL A 790 48.17 2.90 -3.01
CA VAL A 790 47.03 3.37 -2.19
C VAL A 790 47.37 4.67 -1.48
N ILE A 791 46.50 5.66 -1.62
CA ILE A 791 46.54 6.93 -0.90
C ILE A 791 45.60 6.83 0.31
N SER A 792 46.10 7.16 1.49
CA SER A 792 45.30 7.43 2.68
C SER A 792 44.96 8.92 2.73
N ILE A 793 43.71 9.24 3.03
CA ILE A 793 43.19 10.59 3.18
C ILE A 793 42.97 10.83 4.67
N ASN A 794 43.58 11.87 5.22
CA ASN A 794 43.25 12.36 6.55
C ASN A 794 42.43 13.64 6.42
N SER A 795 41.22 13.58 6.96
CA SER A 795 40.18 14.58 6.82
C SER A 795 39.20 14.51 8.00
N ASP A 796 38.62 15.64 8.37
CA ASP A 796 37.56 15.72 9.38
C ASP A 796 36.18 15.29 8.83
N LEU A 797 36.05 15.11 7.50
CA LEU A 797 34.83 14.61 6.85
C LEU A 797 34.98 13.16 6.39
N ARG A 798 33.86 12.43 6.41
CA ARG A 798 33.75 11.12 5.78
C ARG A 798 33.55 11.29 4.28
N LEU A 799 34.55 10.94 3.50
CA LEU A 799 34.49 11.00 2.03
C LEU A 799 33.99 9.68 1.46
N ASN A 800 33.04 9.72 0.53
CA ASN A 800 32.55 8.55 -0.20
C ASN A 800 33.29 8.35 -1.53
N GLN A 801 33.74 9.45 -2.15
CA GLN A 801 34.47 9.45 -3.42
C GLN A 801 35.38 10.68 -3.54
N VAL A 802 36.29 10.68 -4.50
CA VAL A 802 37.19 11.79 -4.87
C VAL A 802 37.40 11.80 -6.38
N ASP A 803 37.73 12.95 -6.95
CA ASP A 803 38.09 13.07 -8.36
C ASP A 803 39.61 13.15 -8.54
N ILE A 804 40.14 12.54 -9.61
CA ILE A 804 41.56 12.58 -9.97
C ILE A 804 41.72 13.39 -11.26
N TYR A 805 42.66 14.33 -11.27
CA TYR A 805 42.96 15.21 -12.39
C TYR A 805 44.44 15.10 -12.81
N SER A 806 44.70 15.30 -14.09
CA SER A 806 46.04 15.44 -14.65
C SER A 806 46.67 16.81 -14.32
N MET A 807 47.97 16.95 -14.58
CA MET A 807 48.70 18.21 -14.37
C MET A 807 48.21 19.40 -15.23
N ILE A 808 47.44 19.15 -16.28
CA ILE A 808 46.85 20.19 -17.15
C ILE A 808 45.38 20.47 -16.80
N GLY A 809 44.85 19.88 -15.72
CA GLY A 809 43.48 20.11 -15.26
C GLY A 809 42.41 19.27 -15.96
N ALA A 810 42.78 18.31 -16.81
CA ALA A 810 41.83 17.35 -17.36
C ALA A 810 41.48 16.27 -16.32
N LYS A 811 40.18 16.03 -16.08
CA LYS A 811 39.68 14.96 -15.19
C LYS A 811 40.04 13.60 -15.78
N ILE A 812 40.67 12.75 -14.97
CA ILE A 812 41.10 11.40 -15.32
C ILE A 812 40.06 10.37 -14.91
N ASP A 813 39.59 10.43 -13.65
CA ASP A 813 38.60 9.48 -13.12
C ASP A 813 37.97 9.97 -11.80
N THR A 814 36.91 9.31 -11.35
CA THR A 814 36.31 9.43 -10.01
C THR A 814 36.51 8.14 -9.24
N ARG A 815 37.11 8.19 -8.04
CA ARG A 815 37.45 7.03 -7.22
C ARG A 815 36.61 6.96 -5.96
N LYS A 816 36.09 5.78 -5.63
CA LYS A 816 35.45 5.52 -4.33
C LYS A 816 36.49 5.54 -3.21
N VAL A 817 36.13 6.13 -2.09
CA VAL A 817 36.92 6.11 -0.86
C VAL A 817 36.37 5.00 0.03
N LYS A 818 37.22 4.03 0.40
CA LYS A 818 36.87 2.97 1.37
C LYS A 818 37.85 3.05 2.52
N GLU A 819 37.35 3.18 3.75
CA GLU A 819 38.18 3.31 4.96
C GLU A 819 39.25 4.40 4.84
N ASN A 820 38.87 5.59 4.34
CA ASN A 820 39.76 6.71 4.10
C ASN A 820 40.93 6.41 3.14
N LYS A 821 40.78 5.41 2.26
CA LYS A 821 41.79 5.02 1.27
C LYS A 821 41.24 5.07 -0.15
N VAL A 822 42.13 5.40 -1.08
CA VAL A 822 41.88 5.46 -2.52
C VAL A 822 42.94 4.67 -3.25
N ASP A 823 42.52 3.72 -4.08
CA ASP A 823 43.40 2.97 -4.97
C ASP A 823 43.74 3.80 -6.22
N VAL A 824 45.04 3.94 -6.49
CA VAL A 824 45.64 4.65 -7.62
C VAL A 824 46.69 3.78 -8.32
N SER A 825 46.68 2.46 -8.08
CA SER A 825 47.68 1.51 -8.59
C SER A 825 47.71 1.41 -10.12
N ASP A 826 46.57 1.66 -10.76
CA ASP A 826 46.37 1.65 -12.20
C ASP A 826 46.82 2.94 -12.90
N LEU A 827 47.11 4.02 -12.16
CA LEU A 827 47.66 5.25 -12.73
C LEU A 827 49.12 5.06 -13.15
N ASN A 828 49.48 5.59 -14.31
CA ASN A 828 50.87 5.67 -14.76
C ASN A 828 51.71 6.56 -13.83
N SER A 829 53.03 6.34 -13.79
CA SER A 829 53.95 7.20 -13.03
C SER A 829 53.84 8.65 -13.51
N GLY A 830 53.58 9.58 -12.59
CA GLY A 830 53.25 10.95 -12.96
C GLY A 830 52.76 11.82 -11.79
N MET A 831 52.44 13.07 -12.09
CA MET A 831 51.91 14.04 -11.12
C MET A 831 50.42 14.24 -11.36
N TYR A 832 49.63 14.14 -10.29
CA TYR A 832 48.18 14.21 -10.31
C TYR A 832 47.66 15.12 -9.20
N PHE A 833 46.43 15.57 -9.37
CA PHE A 833 45.64 16.21 -8.32
C PHE A 833 44.49 15.30 -7.93
N ILE A 834 44.24 15.19 -6.63
CA ILE A 834 43.05 14.56 -6.05
C ILE A 834 42.18 15.67 -5.48
N THR A 835 40.89 15.67 -5.78
CA THR A 835 39.95 16.72 -5.38
C THR A 835 38.67 16.15 -4.79
N TYR A 836 38.04 16.93 -3.91
CA TYR A 836 36.69 16.70 -3.42
C TYR A 836 36.07 18.07 -3.18
N ASP A 837 34.97 18.35 -3.87
CA ASP A 837 34.37 19.69 -3.95
C ASP A 837 35.43 20.77 -4.31
N LYS A 838 35.56 21.85 -3.53
CA LYS A 838 36.52 22.95 -3.78
C LYS A 838 37.94 22.65 -3.26
N ALA A 839 38.16 21.52 -2.58
CA ALA A 839 39.45 21.14 -2.00
C ALA A 839 40.28 20.27 -2.94
N PHE A 840 41.58 20.54 -3.02
CA PHE A 840 42.51 19.75 -3.83
C PHE A 840 43.84 19.49 -3.10
N SER A 841 44.44 18.35 -3.40
CA SER A 841 45.79 18.00 -2.95
C SER A 841 46.58 17.35 -4.10
N LYS A 842 47.90 17.56 -4.13
CA LYS A 842 48.77 17.05 -5.19
C LYS A 842 49.49 15.80 -4.73
N PHE A 843 49.53 14.75 -5.57
CA PHE A 843 50.39 13.58 -5.34
C PHE A 843 51.25 13.20 -6.54
N ILE A 844 52.33 12.48 -6.24
CA ILE A 844 53.24 11.89 -7.22
C ILE A 844 53.05 10.38 -7.19
N LYS A 845 52.57 9.81 -8.30
CA LYS A 845 52.52 8.36 -8.53
C LYS A 845 53.89 7.87 -9.00
N LYS A 846 54.45 6.91 -8.27
CA LYS A 846 55.68 6.21 -8.66
C LYS A 846 55.40 5.09 -9.65
#